data_AF-S3X9V7-F1
#
_entry.id   AF-S3X9V7-F1
#
_cell.length_a   1.000
_cell.length_b   1.000
_cell.length_c   1.000
_cell.angle_alpha   90.00
_cell.angle_beta   90.00
_cell.angle_gamma   90.00
#
_symmetry.space_group_name_H-M   'P 1'
#
loop_
_entity.id
_entity.type
_entity.pdbx_description
1 polymer ?
#
loop_
_entity_poly.entity_id
_entity_poly.type
_entity_poly.pdbx_seq_one_letter_code
_entity_poly.pdbx_strand_id
1 'polypeptide(L)'
;MVTSYRRASTGNPALDGIIDGMRLGDCVMWRLDDLSDYRKLTQDFVSHALDEGRAVHHVRFADNDVLGGEPLIRDPRIVVDHVDPRGGFESFTSAVDSLIAHNGPHAFHVFDPLTALLRVWYSDVAVANLFKVVCPALFDQDGIGWFGVLRDAHTLATSATLSDTTQLLIDVQRLDGRIVVRPLKVWLRGTSQIPGAWELDSTGAHRLTDRRTLRRLDATAETEVLDPWHTAIRRGNTALASLDEGECDAAKAEIIGMAIAHDPRVVELARRHFTLDDLMGIVDRIVGTGWIGGKSTGMLMARAILSHHPSGRFAGRMESHDSFFLGSDLFNTFIIANGWWKLWADQKSPDGYFTAGARLNKRLTTGTFPPAIREQLRTLLGHFGTDPIIVRSSSLLEDNFGNAFAGKYESVFCTNQGSLDDRLFALEDAIRTVYASLMGSEALEYRRHRGLDAADEQMAILVQRVSGARHGDYFFPHAAGVGNSTNAYVWDPEMDPQAGMLRLVLGLGTRAVDRTITDHAKIVTLDDPLRRVGTGADNRTQRYVDVLCIPQNRAQTLPLTEVCDLDLGTDWKHFLSVDTETLRWLRENNRPYTRTPMVLDFAKLLSQTDLGDLFRAIMEALTSAYDHPVDIEYTINMVDDVPMFNLVQCRPLQFRGLGQAVEMPVDPDPDKVLVSTHGSFMGGNLRAPISHVILVRPEAYLALGQQERYAVARGIGVLNKALAGESFMVMGPGRWGTTTPSLGIPVHFTELSNATVIAEFTHAAGGFLPELSQGSHFFQDLVESGIFYAGIFDRDPQVSFHPELVTQAPNRLTSIAPELFRLCEVVHVASFDDLVLYADIAIQRLVCCRQS
;
A
#
# COMPACT_ATOMS: atom_id res chain seq x y z
N MET A 1 -17.82 54.35 -8.42
CA MET A 1 -18.68 53.44 -9.20
C MET A 1 -18.00 52.12 -9.61
N VAL A 2 -16.83 51.75 -9.06
CA VAL A 2 -16.16 50.45 -9.34
C VAL A 2 -16.48 49.38 -8.27
N THR A 3 -17.24 49.73 -7.21
CA THR A 3 -17.45 48.92 -6.01
C THR A 3 -18.70 48.03 -5.99
N SER A 4 -19.66 48.18 -6.92
CA SER A 4 -20.90 47.38 -6.89
C SER A 4 -20.82 46.03 -7.62
N TYR A 5 -19.90 45.87 -8.57
CA TYR A 5 -19.79 44.63 -9.37
C TYR A 5 -19.20 43.43 -8.64
N ARG A 6 -18.61 43.65 -7.46
CA ARG A 6 -18.05 42.58 -6.60
C ARG A 6 -18.92 42.22 -5.40
N ARG A 7 -20.16 42.73 -5.32
CA ARG A 7 -21.08 42.44 -4.20
C ARG A 7 -22.12 41.41 -4.60
N ALA A 8 -22.52 40.60 -3.63
CA ALA A 8 -23.64 39.66 -3.71
C ALA A 8 -24.53 39.83 -2.46
N SER A 9 -25.81 39.47 -2.58
CA SER A 9 -26.79 39.55 -1.49
C SER A 9 -27.10 38.16 -0.93
N THR A 10 -27.35 38.09 0.38
CA THR A 10 -27.87 36.88 1.05
C THR A 10 -29.33 36.58 0.71
N GLY A 11 -29.99 37.42 -0.11
CA GLY A 11 -31.44 37.39 -0.34
C GLY A 11 -32.25 38.02 0.79
N ASN A 12 -31.59 38.41 1.89
CA ASN A 12 -32.20 39.08 3.03
C ASN A 12 -31.53 40.46 3.24
N PRO A 13 -32.21 41.57 2.89
CA PRO A 13 -31.64 42.92 3.00
C PRO A 13 -31.23 43.30 4.42
N ALA A 14 -31.91 42.76 5.44
CA ALA A 14 -31.58 43.03 6.83
C ALA A 14 -30.26 42.36 7.24
N LEU A 15 -30.05 41.12 6.80
CA LEU A 15 -28.77 40.41 6.95
C LEU A 15 -27.64 41.12 6.20
N ASP A 16 -27.87 41.53 4.96
CA ASP A 16 -26.87 42.28 4.18
C ASP A 16 -26.47 43.59 4.86
N GLY A 17 -27.41 44.26 5.53
CA GLY A 17 -27.12 45.45 6.34
C GLY A 17 -26.21 45.16 7.53
N ILE A 18 -26.38 44.01 8.19
CA ILE A 18 -25.56 43.59 9.35
C ILE A 18 -24.13 43.25 8.89
N ILE A 19 -23.99 42.49 7.79
CA ILE A 19 -22.70 41.95 7.34
C ILE A 19 -22.02 42.79 6.24
N ASP A 20 -22.57 43.96 5.88
CA ASP A 20 -22.13 44.77 4.72
C ASP A 20 -22.11 43.98 3.39
N GLY A 21 -23.11 43.11 3.22
CA GLY A 21 -23.28 42.22 2.07
C GLY A 21 -22.15 41.20 1.87
N MET A 22 -22.35 40.31 0.91
CA MET A 22 -21.33 39.35 0.49
C MET A 22 -20.45 39.95 -0.61
N ARG A 23 -19.27 39.38 -0.79
CA ARG A 23 -18.32 39.71 -1.84
C ARG A 23 -18.04 38.47 -2.65
N LEU A 24 -17.87 38.64 -3.95
CA LEU A 24 -17.37 37.57 -4.81
C LEU A 24 -16.06 37.01 -4.23
N GLY A 25 -15.97 35.68 -4.18
CA GLY A 25 -14.93 34.92 -3.49
C GLY A 25 -15.27 34.51 -2.05
N ASP A 26 -16.30 35.08 -1.42
CA ASP A 26 -16.66 34.71 -0.05
C ASP A 26 -17.17 33.27 0.05
N CYS A 27 -16.62 32.54 1.01
CA CYS A 27 -17.28 31.40 1.61
C CYS A 27 -18.09 31.87 2.83
N VAL A 28 -19.37 31.50 2.85
CA VAL A 28 -20.32 31.81 3.92
C VAL A 28 -20.65 30.53 4.67
N MET A 29 -20.30 30.51 5.95
CA MET A 29 -20.55 29.40 6.85
C MET A 29 -21.68 29.75 7.82
N TRP A 30 -22.73 28.94 7.78
CA TRP A 30 -23.87 29.02 8.68
C TRP A 30 -23.75 27.95 9.76
N ARG A 31 -23.67 28.36 11.02
CA ARG A 31 -23.72 27.45 12.17
C ARG A 31 -25.13 27.45 12.75
N LEU A 32 -25.82 26.32 12.73
CA LEU A 32 -27.27 26.26 12.95
C LEU A 32 -27.67 25.20 13.98
N ASP A 33 -28.77 25.44 14.70
CA ASP A 33 -29.38 24.43 15.57
C ASP A 33 -30.24 23.42 14.78
N ASP A 34 -30.85 23.87 13.69
CA ASP A 34 -31.89 23.14 12.97
C ASP A 34 -31.76 23.32 11.44
N LEU A 35 -31.92 22.22 10.70
CA LEU A 35 -31.84 22.20 9.24
C LEU A 35 -32.93 23.00 8.54
N SER A 36 -34.09 23.21 9.18
CA SER A 36 -35.19 24.02 8.64
C SER A 36 -34.79 25.49 8.49
N ASP A 37 -33.99 26.01 9.41
CA ASP A 37 -33.48 27.39 9.32
C ASP A 37 -32.45 27.51 8.19
N TYR A 38 -31.60 26.49 8.01
CA TYR A 38 -30.66 26.45 6.88
C TYR A 38 -31.39 26.42 5.55
N ARG A 39 -32.43 25.58 5.45
CA ARG A 39 -33.29 25.48 4.26
C ARG A 39 -33.93 26.82 3.91
N LYS A 40 -34.49 27.52 4.90
CA LYS A 40 -35.11 28.84 4.69
C LYS A 40 -34.09 29.87 4.17
N LEU A 41 -32.96 30.02 4.86
CA LEU A 41 -31.91 30.97 4.47
C LEU A 41 -31.37 30.68 3.07
N THR A 42 -31.21 29.40 2.75
CA THR A 42 -30.76 28.93 1.43
C THR A 42 -31.79 29.26 0.34
N GLN A 43 -33.08 29.06 0.59
CA GLN A 43 -34.13 29.40 -0.38
C GLN A 43 -34.19 30.89 -0.68
N ASP A 44 -34.05 31.74 0.34
CA ASP A 44 -34.01 33.21 0.17
C ASP A 44 -32.80 33.62 -0.69
N PHE A 45 -31.61 33.09 -0.38
CA PHE A 45 -30.38 33.34 -1.14
C PHE A 45 -30.49 32.88 -2.61
N VAL A 46 -30.92 31.63 -2.83
CA VAL A 46 -31.02 31.04 -4.17
C VAL A 46 -32.04 31.78 -5.02
N SER A 47 -33.22 32.09 -4.47
CA SER A 47 -34.27 32.81 -5.21
C SER A 47 -33.77 34.17 -5.69
N HIS A 48 -33.10 34.92 -4.80
CA HIS A 48 -32.55 36.22 -5.15
C HIS A 48 -31.42 36.12 -6.19
N ALA A 49 -30.49 35.18 -6.02
CA ALA A 49 -29.38 34.99 -6.95
C ALA A 49 -29.88 34.63 -8.37
N LEU A 50 -30.88 33.76 -8.48
CA LEU A 50 -31.50 33.39 -9.76
C LEU A 50 -32.23 34.57 -10.41
N ASP A 51 -32.90 35.41 -9.61
CA ASP A 51 -33.58 36.61 -10.12
C ASP A 51 -32.59 37.67 -10.61
N GLU A 52 -31.37 37.70 -10.07
CA GLU A 52 -30.24 38.50 -10.60
C GLU A 52 -29.55 37.86 -11.82
N GLY A 53 -29.99 36.68 -12.26
CA GLY A 53 -29.40 35.95 -13.39
C GLY A 53 -28.05 35.29 -13.07
N ARG A 54 -27.78 35.00 -11.80
CA ARG A 54 -26.59 34.24 -11.38
C ARG A 54 -26.76 32.75 -11.66
N ALA A 55 -25.68 32.09 -12.05
CA ALA A 55 -25.62 30.63 -12.11
C ALA A 55 -25.51 30.09 -10.67
N VAL A 56 -26.48 29.24 -10.28
CA VAL A 56 -26.52 28.63 -8.95
C VAL A 56 -26.46 27.11 -9.11
N HIS A 57 -25.47 26.53 -8.45
CA HIS A 57 -25.18 25.10 -8.42
C HIS A 57 -25.43 24.55 -7.02
N HIS A 58 -26.23 23.50 -6.91
CA HIS A 58 -26.44 22.75 -5.67
C HIS A 58 -25.56 21.51 -5.69
N VAL A 59 -24.48 21.55 -4.92
CA VAL A 59 -23.59 20.40 -4.69
C VAL A 59 -24.26 19.48 -3.67
N ARG A 60 -24.88 18.43 -4.18
CA ARG A 60 -25.72 17.50 -3.42
C ARG A 60 -24.98 16.20 -3.14
N PHE A 61 -24.87 15.85 -1.87
CA PHE A 61 -24.19 14.64 -1.38
C PHE A 61 -24.92 13.95 -0.22
N ALA A 62 -25.98 14.55 0.31
CA ALA A 62 -26.80 13.98 1.35
C ALA A 62 -28.14 13.45 0.80
N ASP A 63 -28.57 12.31 1.32
CA ASP A 63 -29.91 11.79 1.08
C ASP A 63 -30.97 12.62 1.80
N ASN A 64 -32.20 12.62 1.29
CA ASN A 64 -33.30 13.39 1.88
C ASN A 64 -33.53 13.02 3.35
N ASP A 65 -33.33 11.76 3.74
CA ASP A 65 -33.48 11.32 5.13
C ASP A 65 -32.48 12.02 6.06
N VAL A 66 -31.26 12.28 5.57
CA VAL A 66 -30.23 13.04 6.30
C VAL A 66 -30.58 14.52 6.35
N LEU A 67 -31.30 15.03 5.35
CA LEU A 67 -31.79 16.40 5.29
C LEU A 67 -33.13 16.62 6.02
N GLY A 68 -33.66 15.61 6.72
CA GLY A 68 -34.93 15.71 7.45
C GLY A 68 -36.18 15.48 6.58
N GLY A 69 -36.07 14.64 5.55
CA GLY A 69 -37.18 14.17 4.70
C GLY A 69 -37.56 15.08 3.53
N GLU A 70 -36.93 16.26 3.40
CA GLU A 70 -37.25 17.23 2.35
C GLU A 70 -36.00 17.80 1.67
N PRO A 71 -36.05 18.10 0.36
CA PRO A 71 -34.92 18.70 -0.35
C PRO A 71 -34.56 20.08 0.22
N LEU A 72 -33.27 20.43 0.15
CA LEU A 72 -32.75 21.73 0.58
C LEU A 72 -33.28 22.87 -0.30
N ILE A 73 -33.31 22.65 -1.62
CA ILE A 73 -33.77 23.64 -2.61
C ILE A 73 -34.86 23.00 -3.48
N ARG A 74 -35.91 23.76 -3.82
CA ARG A 74 -37.05 23.31 -4.64
C ARG A 74 -37.16 24.04 -5.99
N ASP A 75 -36.31 25.03 -6.27
CA ASP A 75 -36.37 25.82 -7.50
C ASP A 75 -35.82 25.02 -8.69
N PRO A 76 -36.59 24.84 -9.78
CA PRO A 76 -36.15 24.06 -10.94
C PRO A 76 -35.09 24.75 -11.82
N ARG A 77 -34.78 26.03 -11.58
CA ARG A 77 -33.77 26.79 -12.34
C ARG A 77 -32.32 26.48 -11.91
N ILE A 78 -32.12 25.81 -10.78
CA ILE A 78 -30.78 25.44 -10.30
C ILE A 78 -30.21 24.26 -11.09
N VAL A 79 -28.89 24.19 -11.15
CA VAL A 79 -28.19 22.97 -11.56
C VAL A 79 -27.92 22.14 -10.30
N VAL A 80 -28.34 20.87 -10.27
CA VAL A 80 -28.06 19.96 -9.15
C VAL A 80 -26.91 19.05 -9.55
N ASP A 81 -25.79 19.22 -8.88
CA ASP A 81 -24.58 18.45 -9.11
C ASP A 81 -24.45 17.39 -8.00
N HIS A 82 -24.64 16.12 -8.36
CA HIS A 82 -24.56 15.01 -7.42
C HIS A 82 -23.11 14.54 -7.25
N VAL A 83 -22.64 14.50 -6.00
CA VAL A 83 -21.30 14.01 -5.63
C VAL A 83 -21.44 12.92 -4.57
N ASP A 84 -20.87 11.75 -4.82
CA ASP A 84 -20.97 10.60 -3.91
C ASP A 84 -19.88 10.63 -2.82
N PRO A 85 -20.22 10.80 -1.53
CA PRO A 85 -19.22 10.81 -0.46
C PRO A 85 -18.67 9.41 -0.14
N ARG A 86 -19.29 8.33 -0.62
CA ARG A 86 -18.86 6.95 -0.35
C ARG A 86 -17.57 6.55 -1.06
N GLY A 87 -17.17 7.32 -2.09
CA GLY A 87 -15.88 7.17 -2.76
C GLY A 87 -14.68 7.57 -1.90
N GLY A 88 -14.89 8.08 -0.68
CA GLY A 88 -13.83 8.55 0.22
C GLY A 88 -13.55 10.05 0.09
N PHE A 89 -12.76 10.57 1.04
CA PHE A 89 -12.43 11.98 1.13
C PHE A 89 -11.82 12.54 -0.16
N GLU A 90 -10.83 11.84 -0.71
CA GLU A 90 -10.10 12.33 -1.88
C GLU A 90 -11.00 12.35 -3.12
N SER A 91 -11.62 11.22 -3.48
CA SER A 91 -12.52 11.13 -4.63
C SER A 91 -13.58 12.24 -4.62
N PHE A 92 -14.21 12.44 -3.46
CA PHE A 92 -15.20 13.50 -3.27
C PHE A 92 -14.60 14.90 -3.44
N THR A 93 -13.47 15.18 -2.80
CA THR A 93 -12.85 16.51 -2.83
C THR A 93 -12.38 16.87 -4.23
N SER A 94 -11.79 15.92 -4.97
CA SER A 94 -11.39 16.11 -6.36
C SER A 94 -12.59 16.33 -7.29
N ALA A 95 -13.70 15.64 -7.05
CA ALA A 95 -14.94 15.85 -7.80
C ALA A 95 -15.51 17.27 -7.58
N VAL A 96 -15.53 17.73 -6.33
CA VAL A 96 -15.97 19.10 -5.99
C VAL A 96 -15.04 20.16 -6.59
N ASP A 97 -13.72 19.99 -6.48
CA ASP A 97 -12.74 20.93 -7.06
C ASP A 97 -12.87 21.02 -8.60
N SER A 98 -13.04 19.86 -9.26
CA SER A 98 -13.26 19.79 -10.71
C SER A 98 -14.58 20.44 -11.13
N LEU A 99 -15.64 20.24 -10.35
CA LEU A 99 -16.94 20.86 -10.55
C LEU A 99 -16.86 22.38 -10.44
N ILE A 100 -16.17 22.90 -9.42
CA ILE A 100 -15.96 24.35 -9.25
C ILE A 100 -15.20 24.92 -10.45
N ALA A 101 -14.15 24.22 -10.90
CA ALA A 101 -13.40 24.63 -12.09
C ALA A 101 -14.26 24.59 -13.37
N HIS A 102 -15.14 23.59 -13.52
CA HIS A 102 -16.02 23.45 -14.68
C HIS A 102 -17.12 24.51 -14.75
N ASN A 103 -17.72 24.84 -13.60
CA ASN A 103 -18.78 25.85 -13.51
C ASN A 103 -18.28 27.27 -13.82
N GLY A 104 -16.96 27.48 -13.69
CA GLY A 104 -16.29 28.72 -14.09
C GLY A 104 -16.46 29.86 -13.08
N PRO A 105 -15.93 31.05 -13.43
CA PRO A 105 -15.88 32.17 -12.50
C PRO A 105 -17.26 32.75 -12.20
N HIS A 106 -17.41 33.30 -10.99
CA HIS A 106 -18.63 33.96 -10.50
C HIS A 106 -19.87 33.06 -10.30
N ALA A 107 -19.72 31.74 -10.43
CA ALA A 107 -20.78 30.79 -10.08
C ALA A 107 -21.02 30.74 -8.56
N PHE A 108 -22.27 30.50 -8.16
CA PHE A 108 -22.66 30.37 -6.76
C PHE A 108 -22.90 28.90 -6.44
N HIS A 109 -22.28 28.39 -5.39
CA HIS A 109 -22.34 26.99 -5.00
C HIS A 109 -22.99 26.86 -3.63
N VAL A 110 -24.12 26.18 -3.58
CA VAL A 110 -24.80 25.77 -2.35
C VAL A 110 -24.45 24.32 -2.07
N PHE A 111 -23.96 24.04 -0.87
CA PHE A 111 -23.63 22.68 -0.44
C PHE A 111 -24.73 22.15 0.47
N ASP A 112 -24.94 20.83 0.44
CA ASP A 112 -25.60 20.18 1.58
C ASP A 112 -24.83 20.47 2.88
N PRO A 113 -25.46 20.36 4.06
CA PRO A 113 -24.76 20.58 5.32
C PRO A 113 -23.53 19.68 5.44
N LEU A 114 -22.36 20.26 5.73
CA LEU A 114 -21.10 19.51 5.82
C LEU A 114 -21.15 18.44 6.92
N THR A 115 -21.98 18.65 7.94
CA THR A 115 -22.27 17.65 8.99
C THR A 115 -22.76 16.31 8.44
N ALA A 116 -23.40 16.28 7.27
CA ALA A 116 -23.85 15.03 6.64
C ALA A 116 -22.68 14.10 6.26
N LEU A 117 -21.49 14.65 6.00
CA LEU A 117 -20.30 13.87 5.63
C LEU A 117 -19.76 13.03 6.80
N LEU A 118 -20.01 13.44 8.05
CA LEU A 118 -19.58 12.72 9.24
C LEU A 118 -20.16 11.30 9.34
N ARG A 119 -21.33 11.08 8.74
CA ARG A 119 -21.98 9.76 8.70
C ARG A 119 -21.28 8.76 7.77
N VAL A 120 -20.51 9.26 6.81
CA VAL A 120 -19.87 8.44 5.77
C VAL A 120 -18.38 8.32 6.02
N TRP A 121 -17.72 9.42 6.40
CA TRP A 121 -16.27 9.46 6.56
C TRP A 121 -15.79 9.12 7.96
N TYR A 122 -16.66 9.22 8.98
CA TYR A 122 -16.28 9.03 10.39
C TYR A 122 -15.09 9.90 10.85
N SER A 123 -14.76 10.96 10.11
CA SER A 123 -13.59 11.81 10.34
C SER A 123 -13.99 13.27 10.26
N ASP A 124 -14.02 13.92 11.42
CA ASP A 124 -14.28 15.36 11.51
C ASP A 124 -13.13 16.18 10.89
N VAL A 125 -11.90 15.65 10.96
CA VAL A 125 -10.71 16.24 10.31
C VAL A 125 -10.85 16.23 8.78
N ALA A 126 -11.42 15.18 8.19
CA ALA A 126 -11.68 15.12 6.76
C ALA A 126 -12.64 16.25 6.30
N VAL A 127 -13.65 16.58 7.10
CA VAL A 127 -14.55 17.73 6.81
C VAL A 127 -13.79 19.06 6.86
N ALA A 128 -12.92 19.25 7.86
CA ALA A 128 -12.07 20.44 7.96
C ALA A 128 -11.13 20.57 6.74
N ASN A 129 -10.56 19.45 6.30
CA ASN A 129 -9.66 19.35 5.16
C ASN A 129 -10.38 19.66 3.83
N LEU A 130 -11.60 19.16 3.64
CA LEU A 130 -12.44 19.48 2.48
C LEU A 130 -12.59 20.99 2.36
N PHE A 131 -12.93 21.63 3.48
CA PHE A 131 -13.14 23.07 3.52
C PHE A 131 -11.87 23.87 3.18
N LYS A 132 -10.70 23.41 3.67
CA LYS A 132 -9.39 23.98 3.32
C LYS A 132 -9.03 23.85 1.84
N VAL A 133 -9.62 22.91 1.11
CA VAL A 133 -9.42 22.74 -0.33
C VAL A 133 -10.44 23.54 -1.14
N VAL A 134 -11.71 23.41 -0.80
CA VAL A 134 -12.84 23.97 -1.56
C VAL A 134 -12.90 25.48 -1.45
N CYS A 135 -12.68 26.06 -0.26
CA CYS A 135 -12.80 27.51 -0.09
C CYS A 135 -11.78 28.30 -0.91
N PRO A 136 -10.48 27.93 -0.94
CA PRO A 136 -9.53 28.58 -1.86
C PRO A 136 -9.91 28.43 -3.33
N ALA A 137 -10.45 27.27 -3.76
CA ALA A 137 -10.87 27.07 -5.14
C ALA A 137 -12.03 28.01 -5.53
N LEU A 138 -13.02 28.17 -4.66
CA LEU A 138 -14.12 29.12 -4.83
C LEU A 138 -13.63 30.57 -4.82
N PHE A 139 -12.70 30.89 -3.92
CA PHE A 139 -12.09 32.22 -3.81
C PHE A 139 -11.34 32.60 -5.09
N ASP A 140 -10.54 31.69 -5.65
CA ASP A 140 -9.78 31.89 -6.89
C ASP A 140 -10.69 32.14 -8.10
N GLN A 141 -11.92 31.61 -8.09
CA GLN A 141 -12.92 31.76 -9.15
C GLN A 141 -13.86 32.98 -8.95
N ASP A 142 -13.63 33.82 -7.92
CA ASP A 142 -14.57 34.88 -7.54
C ASP A 142 -16.02 34.33 -7.36
N GLY A 143 -16.16 33.08 -6.93
CA GLY A 143 -17.45 32.40 -6.68
C GLY A 143 -18.00 32.66 -5.29
N ILE A 144 -19.24 32.26 -5.01
CA ILE A 144 -19.80 32.26 -3.64
C ILE A 144 -19.99 30.84 -3.17
N GLY A 145 -19.41 30.51 -2.02
CA GLY A 145 -19.66 29.24 -1.34
C GLY A 145 -20.68 29.40 -0.21
N TRP A 146 -21.72 28.58 -0.20
CA TRP A 146 -22.77 28.60 0.82
C TRP A 146 -22.82 27.28 1.57
N PHE A 147 -22.40 27.29 2.83
CA PHE A 147 -22.16 26.09 3.64
C PHE A 147 -22.95 26.13 4.95
N GLY A 148 -23.46 24.97 5.36
CA GLY A 148 -24.13 24.77 6.64
C GLY A 148 -23.42 23.75 7.51
N VAL A 149 -23.34 24.02 8.80
CA VAL A 149 -22.92 23.05 9.83
C VAL A 149 -23.91 23.08 10.99
N LEU A 150 -24.24 21.90 11.51
CA LEU A 150 -25.05 21.78 12.72
C LEU A 150 -24.20 22.09 13.96
N ARG A 151 -24.80 22.80 14.91
CA ARG A 151 -24.20 23.05 16.21
C ARG A 151 -23.97 21.72 16.92
N ASP A 152 -22.88 21.65 17.67
CA ASP A 152 -22.51 20.49 18.48
C ASP A 152 -22.32 19.19 17.69
N ALA A 153 -22.08 19.28 16.38
CA ALA A 153 -21.76 18.12 15.54
C ALA A 153 -20.26 17.96 15.23
N HIS A 154 -19.48 19.03 15.39
CA HIS A 154 -18.06 19.09 15.04
C HIS A 154 -17.21 19.38 16.28
N THR A 155 -16.00 18.84 16.31
CA THR A 155 -15.03 19.11 17.38
C THR A 155 -14.63 20.59 17.41
N LEU A 156 -14.07 21.04 18.54
CA LEU A 156 -13.53 22.40 18.67
C LEU A 156 -12.42 22.68 17.66
N ALA A 157 -11.56 21.69 17.38
CA ALA A 157 -10.46 21.83 16.43
C ALA A 157 -10.95 22.01 14.98
N THR A 158 -11.96 21.26 14.57
CA THR A 158 -12.59 21.43 13.26
C THR A 158 -13.34 22.74 13.16
N SER A 159 -14.12 23.09 14.20
CA SER A 159 -14.84 24.37 14.25
C SER A 159 -13.90 25.57 14.14
N ALA A 160 -12.75 25.52 14.83
CA ALA A 160 -11.69 26.51 14.69
C ALA A 160 -11.15 26.58 13.25
N THR A 161 -10.88 25.42 12.63
CA THR A 161 -10.41 25.36 11.23
C THR A 161 -11.41 25.94 10.23
N LEU A 162 -12.70 25.61 10.38
CA LEU A 162 -13.78 26.15 9.54
C LEU A 162 -13.87 27.68 9.71
N SER A 163 -13.82 28.15 10.97
CA SER A 163 -13.81 29.57 11.30
C SER A 163 -12.61 30.31 10.69
N ASP A 164 -11.40 29.73 10.76
CA ASP A 164 -10.19 30.34 10.22
C ASP A 164 -10.23 30.45 8.69
N THR A 165 -10.82 29.47 8.03
CA THR A 165 -10.87 29.36 6.56
C THR A 165 -11.96 30.23 5.93
N THR A 166 -13.13 30.33 6.57
CA THR A 166 -14.29 31.05 6.00
C THR A 166 -14.12 32.57 6.02
N GLN A 167 -14.72 33.30 5.07
CA GLN A 167 -14.73 34.76 5.07
C GLN A 167 -15.87 35.31 5.93
N LEU A 168 -17.02 34.62 5.93
CA LEU A 168 -18.20 34.94 6.74
C LEU A 168 -18.58 33.73 7.59
N LEU A 169 -18.69 33.93 8.91
CA LEU A 169 -19.21 32.93 9.85
C LEU A 169 -20.38 33.55 10.60
N ILE A 170 -21.55 32.95 10.46
CA ILE A 170 -22.80 33.46 11.04
C ILE A 170 -23.43 32.35 11.87
N ASP A 171 -23.64 32.65 13.15
CA ASP A 171 -24.30 31.78 14.11
C ASP A 171 -25.80 32.04 14.07
N VAL A 172 -26.61 30.99 13.94
CA VAL A 172 -28.07 31.05 13.84
C VAL A 172 -28.67 30.22 14.97
N GLN A 173 -29.55 30.85 15.74
CA GLN A 173 -30.22 30.22 16.88
C GLN A 173 -31.72 30.54 16.87
N ARG A 174 -32.53 29.64 17.42
CA ARG A 174 -33.94 29.93 17.70
C ARG A 174 -34.15 30.30 19.15
N LEU A 175 -34.69 31.49 19.37
CA LEU A 175 -35.13 31.95 20.69
C LEU A 175 -36.63 32.23 20.66
N ASP A 176 -37.40 31.46 21.43
CA ASP A 176 -38.86 31.63 21.57
C ASP A 176 -39.60 31.69 20.21
N GLY A 177 -39.14 30.88 19.24
CA GLY A 177 -39.70 30.78 17.88
C GLY A 177 -39.16 31.81 16.88
N ARG A 178 -38.23 32.69 17.28
CA ARG A 178 -37.63 33.73 16.44
C ARG A 178 -36.22 33.37 16.03
N ILE A 179 -35.83 33.75 14.81
CA ILE A 179 -34.47 33.51 14.30
C ILE A 179 -33.57 34.64 14.80
N VAL A 180 -32.53 34.26 15.53
CA VAL A 180 -31.49 35.16 16.02
C VAL A 180 -30.20 34.84 15.28
N VAL A 181 -29.57 35.86 14.71
CA VAL A 181 -28.30 35.76 13.98
C VAL A 181 -27.20 36.53 14.69
N ARG A 182 -26.02 35.93 14.79
CA ARG A 182 -24.83 36.53 15.38
C ARG A 182 -23.64 36.33 14.43
N PRO A 183 -23.20 37.39 13.73
CA PRO A 183 -21.98 37.32 12.94
C PRO A 183 -20.78 37.10 13.87
N LEU A 184 -20.09 35.98 13.71
CA LEU A 184 -18.89 35.63 14.49
C LEU A 184 -17.61 36.05 13.77
N LYS A 185 -17.59 35.94 12.44
CA LYS A 185 -16.48 36.39 11.59
C LYS A 185 -17.03 37.11 10.38
N VAL A 186 -16.48 38.30 10.13
CA VAL A 186 -16.93 39.18 9.05
C VAL A 186 -15.68 39.80 8.41
N TRP A 187 -15.00 39.02 7.56
CA TRP A 187 -13.64 39.34 7.09
C TRP A 187 -13.60 40.58 6.17
N LEU A 188 -12.59 41.43 6.38
CA LEU A 188 -12.34 42.70 5.66
C LEU A 188 -13.55 43.64 5.57
N ARG A 189 -14.38 43.71 6.61
CA ARG A 189 -15.57 44.59 6.67
C ARG A 189 -15.43 45.57 7.83
N GLY A 190 -15.66 46.85 7.55
CA GLY A 190 -15.49 47.95 8.50
C GLY A 190 -16.75 48.28 9.30
N THR A 191 -17.66 47.33 9.52
CA THR A 191 -18.92 47.65 10.21
C THR A 191 -18.69 47.71 11.72
N SER A 192 -19.04 48.85 12.34
CA SER A 192 -19.05 49.04 13.79
C SER A 192 -20.15 48.24 14.52
N GLN A 193 -20.88 47.39 13.79
CA GLN A 193 -22.06 46.65 14.22
C GLN A 193 -21.80 45.14 14.46
N ILE A 194 -20.58 44.66 14.22
CA ILE A 194 -20.22 43.22 14.19
C ILE A 194 -20.37 42.52 15.54
N PRO A 195 -20.03 43.10 16.72
CA PRO A 195 -20.31 42.40 17.97
C PRO A 195 -21.79 42.59 18.36
N GLY A 196 -22.65 41.60 18.09
CA GLY A 196 -24.03 41.61 18.57
C GLY A 196 -24.89 40.48 18.04
N ALA A 197 -25.92 40.11 18.80
CA ALA A 197 -26.99 39.24 18.35
C ALA A 197 -28.15 40.09 17.78
N TRP A 198 -28.75 39.61 16.70
CA TRP A 198 -29.79 40.33 15.96
C TRP A 198 -30.99 39.41 15.76
N GLU A 199 -32.18 39.88 16.07
CA GLU A 199 -33.42 39.19 15.75
C GLU A 199 -33.84 39.56 14.32
N LEU A 200 -34.12 38.54 13.51
CA LEU A 200 -34.67 38.70 12.15
C LEU A 200 -36.18 38.50 12.19
N ASP A 201 -36.92 39.50 11.71
CA ASP A 201 -38.38 39.42 11.55
C ASP A 201 -38.82 39.97 10.17
N SER A 202 -40.13 39.99 9.92
CA SER A 202 -40.70 40.50 8.66
C SER A 202 -40.54 42.01 8.46
N THR A 203 -40.13 42.75 9.51
CA THR A 203 -39.96 44.20 9.51
C THR A 203 -38.50 44.65 9.41
N GLY A 204 -37.54 43.75 9.63
CA GLY A 204 -36.11 44.00 9.47
C GLY A 204 -35.25 43.21 10.46
N ALA A 205 -34.10 43.79 10.83
CA ALA A 205 -33.21 43.25 11.85
C ALA A 205 -33.16 44.18 13.07
N HIS A 206 -33.39 43.61 14.25
CA HIS A 206 -33.37 44.35 15.52
C HIS A 206 -32.25 43.85 16.42
N ARG A 207 -31.36 44.74 16.87
CA ARG A 207 -30.25 44.36 17.74
C ARG A 207 -30.76 43.99 19.13
N LEU A 208 -30.41 42.79 19.59
CA LEU A 208 -30.71 42.34 20.94
C LEU A 208 -29.73 42.97 21.93
N THR A 209 -30.27 43.69 22.91
CA THR A 209 -29.49 44.35 23.98
C THR A 209 -29.84 43.84 25.38
N ASP A 210 -30.93 43.07 25.51
CA ASP A 210 -31.36 42.53 26.80
C ASP A 210 -30.37 41.47 27.33
N ARG A 211 -29.89 41.68 28.55
CA ARG A 211 -28.87 40.83 29.18
C ARG A 211 -29.36 39.41 29.46
N ARG A 212 -30.64 39.20 29.72
CA ARG A 212 -31.18 37.86 30.00
C ARG A 212 -31.21 37.04 28.72
N THR A 213 -31.66 37.64 27.63
CA THR A 213 -31.63 37.03 26.29
C THR A 213 -30.21 36.75 25.82
N LEU A 214 -29.29 37.71 25.95
CA LEU A 214 -27.88 37.50 25.62
C LEU A 214 -27.26 36.36 26.44
N ARG A 215 -27.53 36.28 27.74
CA ARG A 215 -27.08 35.14 28.57
C ARG A 215 -27.65 33.80 28.14
N ARG A 216 -28.89 33.73 27.63
CA ARG A 216 -29.46 32.48 27.09
C ARG A 216 -28.73 32.04 25.83
N LEU A 217 -28.35 32.99 24.97
CA LEU A 217 -27.56 32.73 23.75
C LEU A 217 -26.11 32.34 24.06
N ASP A 218 -25.55 32.84 25.17
CA ASP A 218 -24.20 32.47 25.61
C ASP A 218 -24.19 31.16 26.43
N ALA A 219 -25.31 30.79 27.07
CA ALA A 219 -25.44 29.57 27.87
C ALA A 219 -25.53 28.30 27.01
N THR A 220 -25.84 28.41 25.72
CA THR A 220 -25.69 27.33 24.73
C THR A 220 -24.22 27.17 24.33
N ALA A 221 -23.30 27.27 25.29
CA ALA A 221 -21.86 27.16 25.07
C ALA A 221 -21.53 25.77 24.50
N GLU A 222 -20.53 25.74 23.61
CA GLU A 222 -20.09 24.53 22.91
C GLU A 222 -19.85 23.40 23.91
N THR A 223 -20.68 22.37 23.82
CA THR A 223 -20.44 21.12 24.53
C THR A 223 -19.23 20.46 23.88
N GLU A 224 -18.39 19.78 24.64
CA GLU A 224 -17.27 19.05 24.05
C GLU A 224 -17.83 17.88 23.22
N VAL A 225 -17.84 18.05 21.90
CA VAL A 225 -18.29 17.06 20.93
C VAL A 225 -17.13 16.12 20.64
N LEU A 226 -17.35 14.83 20.89
CA LEU A 226 -16.44 13.78 20.43
C LEU A 226 -16.63 13.59 18.92
N ASP A 227 -15.53 13.55 18.19
CA ASP A 227 -15.51 13.14 16.78
C ASP A 227 -16.24 11.79 16.61
N PRO A 228 -17.03 11.58 15.54
CA PRO A 228 -17.59 10.27 15.16
C PRO A 228 -16.65 9.07 15.39
N TRP A 229 -15.36 9.20 15.05
CA TRP A 229 -14.35 8.18 15.32
C TRP A 229 -14.30 7.77 16.79
N HIS A 230 -14.12 8.76 17.69
CA HIS A 230 -14.08 8.52 19.14
C HIS A 230 -15.43 8.04 19.68
N THR A 231 -16.53 8.47 19.06
CA THR A 231 -17.87 8.00 19.43
C THR A 231 -18.05 6.52 19.09
N ALA A 232 -17.58 6.06 17.93
CA ALA A 232 -17.58 4.65 17.55
C ALA A 232 -16.70 3.81 18.50
N ILE A 233 -15.50 4.28 18.84
CA ILE A 233 -14.62 3.64 19.83
C ILE A 233 -15.31 3.53 21.20
N ARG A 234 -15.99 4.60 21.66
CA ARG A 234 -16.72 4.56 22.93
C ARG A 234 -17.89 3.58 22.91
N ARG A 235 -18.61 3.48 21.78
CA ARG A 235 -19.66 2.46 21.58
C ARG A 235 -19.07 1.06 21.63
N GLY A 236 -17.95 0.82 20.95
CA GLY A 236 -17.24 -0.47 21.00
C GLY A 236 -16.83 -0.86 22.42
N ASN A 237 -16.22 0.05 23.19
CA ASN A 237 -15.89 -0.17 24.60
C ASN A 237 -17.13 -0.46 25.46
N THR A 238 -18.24 0.22 25.18
CA THR A 238 -19.51 0.00 25.91
C THR A 238 -20.10 -1.37 25.59
N ALA A 239 -20.11 -1.77 24.32
CA ALA A 239 -20.58 -3.07 23.87
C ALA A 239 -19.72 -4.22 24.42
N LEU A 240 -18.39 -4.04 24.42
CA LEU A 240 -17.46 -5.02 25.01
C LEU A 240 -17.71 -5.20 26.52
N ALA A 241 -18.09 -4.13 27.22
CA ALA A 241 -18.46 -4.19 28.63
C ALA A 241 -19.88 -4.74 28.88
N SER A 242 -20.82 -4.58 27.95
CA SER A 242 -22.19 -5.07 28.09
C SER A 242 -22.29 -6.59 27.85
N LEU A 243 -21.36 -7.16 27.07
CA LEU A 243 -21.36 -8.56 26.62
C LEU A 243 -22.64 -8.95 25.86
N ASP A 244 -23.39 -7.98 25.33
CA ASP A 244 -24.52 -8.22 24.44
C ASP A 244 -24.01 -8.53 23.03
N GLU A 245 -24.34 -9.71 22.50
CA GLU A 245 -23.86 -10.15 21.18
C GLU A 245 -24.34 -9.24 20.05
N GLY A 246 -25.56 -8.70 20.14
CA GLY A 246 -26.11 -7.81 19.11
C GLY A 246 -25.42 -6.45 19.08
N GLU A 247 -25.16 -5.87 20.26
CA GLU A 247 -24.37 -4.64 20.38
C GLU A 247 -22.91 -4.86 19.94
N CYS A 248 -22.31 -6.00 20.28
CA CYS A 248 -20.95 -6.34 19.88
C CYS A 248 -20.83 -6.50 18.36
N ASP A 249 -21.76 -7.20 17.72
CA ASP A 249 -21.78 -7.39 16.27
C ASP A 249 -21.99 -6.07 15.52
N ALA A 250 -22.86 -5.20 16.04
CA ALA A 250 -23.06 -3.87 15.47
C ALA A 250 -21.79 -3.00 15.56
N ALA A 251 -21.15 -2.96 16.74
CA ALA A 251 -19.90 -2.23 16.95
C ALA A 251 -18.75 -2.79 16.09
N LYS A 252 -18.66 -4.12 15.98
CA LYS A 252 -17.70 -4.81 15.13
C LYS A 252 -17.89 -4.45 13.65
N ALA A 253 -19.12 -4.47 13.15
CA ALA A 253 -19.40 -4.08 11.77
C ALA A 253 -19.04 -2.62 11.48
N GLU A 254 -19.32 -1.72 12.44
CA GLU A 254 -18.95 -0.30 12.36
C GLU A 254 -17.43 -0.11 12.31
N ILE A 255 -16.67 -0.72 13.24
CA ILE A 255 -15.21 -0.58 13.31
C ILE A 255 -14.52 -1.18 12.08
N ILE A 256 -15.00 -2.33 11.58
CA ILE A 256 -14.43 -2.95 10.37
C ILE A 256 -14.53 -2.00 9.18
N GLY A 257 -15.71 -1.40 8.95
CA GLY A 257 -15.89 -0.46 7.84
C GLY A 257 -15.12 0.84 8.02
N MET A 258 -14.96 1.29 9.27
CA MET A 258 -14.28 2.54 9.62
C MET A 258 -12.75 2.46 9.54
N ALA A 259 -12.14 1.34 9.94
CA ALA A 259 -10.69 1.27 10.18
C ALA A 259 -9.96 0.10 9.52
N ILE A 260 -10.66 -0.98 9.15
CA ILE A 260 -10.02 -2.20 8.65
C ILE A 260 -10.02 -2.25 7.13
N ALA A 261 -11.20 -2.32 6.51
CA ALA A 261 -11.32 -2.48 5.07
C ALA A 261 -12.68 -2.03 4.53
N HIS A 262 -12.72 -1.71 3.24
CA HIS A 262 -13.95 -1.49 2.48
C HIS A 262 -14.21 -2.59 1.44
N ASP A 263 -13.20 -3.38 1.07
CA ASP A 263 -13.35 -4.48 0.12
C ASP A 263 -14.30 -5.55 0.71
N PRO A 264 -15.38 -5.93 0.00
CA PRO A 264 -16.38 -6.86 0.55
C PRO A 264 -15.82 -8.22 0.97
N ARG A 265 -14.77 -8.73 0.30
CA ARG A 265 -14.16 -10.02 0.65
C ARG A 265 -13.35 -9.89 1.93
N VAL A 266 -12.56 -8.83 2.05
CA VAL A 266 -11.77 -8.55 3.26
C VAL A 266 -12.67 -8.23 4.45
N VAL A 267 -13.75 -7.46 4.25
CA VAL A 267 -14.77 -7.15 5.27
C VAL A 267 -15.43 -8.43 5.78
N GLU A 268 -15.80 -9.34 4.88
CA GLU A 268 -16.40 -10.61 5.27
C GLU A 268 -15.41 -11.49 6.06
N LEU A 269 -14.14 -11.56 5.63
CA LEU A 269 -13.10 -12.28 6.36
C LEU A 269 -12.88 -11.67 7.76
N ALA A 270 -12.84 -10.34 7.85
CA ALA A 270 -12.69 -9.61 9.11
C ALA A 270 -13.85 -9.90 10.07
N ARG A 271 -15.08 -9.93 9.54
CA ARG A 271 -16.28 -10.26 10.32
C ARG A 271 -16.24 -11.68 10.84
N ARG A 272 -15.63 -12.63 10.13
CA ARG A 272 -15.53 -14.02 10.60
C ARG A 272 -14.46 -14.21 11.67
N HIS A 273 -13.30 -13.57 11.52
CA HIS A 273 -12.11 -13.93 12.29
C HIS A 273 -11.71 -12.93 13.38
N PHE A 274 -12.03 -11.64 13.26
CA PHE A 274 -11.78 -10.71 14.37
C PHE A 274 -12.85 -10.81 15.44
N THR A 275 -12.43 -10.79 16.70
CA THR A 275 -13.32 -10.47 17.81
C THR A 275 -13.46 -8.96 17.97
N LEU A 276 -14.45 -8.49 18.75
CA LEU A 276 -14.53 -7.07 19.06
C LEU A 276 -13.29 -6.60 19.86
N ASP A 277 -12.76 -7.43 20.75
CA ASP A 277 -11.55 -7.12 21.53
C ASP A 277 -10.33 -6.90 20.63
N ASP A 278 -10.14 -7.75 19.62
CA ASP A 278 -9.07 -7.57 18.63
C ASP A 278 -9.19 -6.20 17.92
N LEU A 279 -10.41 -5.84 17.51
CA LEU A 279 -10.69 -4.58 16.81
C LEU A 279 -10.47 -3.37 17.72
N MET A 280 -10.87 -3.46 18.98
CA MET A 280 -10.63 -2.40 19.97
C MET A 280 -9.13 -2.21 20.20
N GLY A 281 -8.37 -3.30 20.34
CA GLY A 281 -6.91 -3.26 20.45
C GLY A 281 -6.21 -2.63 19.24
N ILE A 282 -6.81 -2.73 18.05
CA ILE A 282 -6.31 -2.08 16.82
C ILE A 282 -6.62 -0.57 16.86
N VAL A 283 -7.88 -0.18 17.06
CA VAL A 283 -8.28 1.25 16.97
C VAL A 283 -7.68 2.12 18.07
N ASP A 284 -7.42 1.55 19.26
CA ASP A 284 -6.72 2.24 20.35
C ASP A 284 -5.27 2.60 20.00
N ARG A 285 -4.71 1.99 18.95
CA ARG A 285 -3.33 2.20 18.46
C ARG A 285 -3.28 2.91 17.11
N ILE A 286 -4.39 3.49 16.66
CA ILE A 286 -4.42 4.30 15.44
C ILE A 286 -4.05 5.76 15.78
N VAL A 287 -3.10 6.30 15.03
CA VAL A 287 -2.73 7.72 14.98
C VAL A 287 -3.50 8.36 13.82
N GLY A 288 -4.24 9.43 14.08
CA GLY A 288 -5.15 10.02 13.10
C GLY A 288 -6.45 9.21 12.92
N THR A 289 -6.96 9.15 11.70
CA THR A 289 -8.22 8.47 11.31
C THR A 289 -8.05 7.80 9.95
N GLY A 290 -9.03 6.98 9.55
CA GLY A 290 -9.03 6.24 8.29
C GLY A 290 -8.53 4.80 8.44
N TRP A 291 -8.35 4.11 7.31
CA TRP A 291 -8.00 2.70 7.31
C TRP A 291 -6.51 2.46 7.61
N ILE A 292 -6.20 1.30 8.19
CA ILE A 292 -4.82 0.87 8.51
C ILE A 292 -4.05 0.29 7.30
N GLY A 293 -4.72 0.15 6.17
CA GLY A 293 -4.17 -0.37 4.92
C GLY A 293 -4.03 -1.87 4.83
N GLY A 294 -3.69 -2.36 3.65
CA GLY A 294 -3.74 -3.78 3.31
C GLY A 294 -2.70 -4.63 4.01
N LYS A 295 -1.44 -4.16 4.12
CA LYS A 295 -0.36 -4.91 4.80
C LYS A 295 -0.67 -5.14 6.28
N SER A 296 -1.11 -4.08 6.96
CA SER A 296 -1.55 -4.16 8.36
C SER A 296 -2.74 -5.10 8.50
N THR A 297 -3.74 -4.96 7.63
CA THR A 297 -4.97 -5.77 7.68
C THR A 297 -4.68 -7.25 7.44
N GLY A 298 -3.91 -7.58 6.40
CA GLY A 298 -3.52 -8.95 6.08
C GLY A 298 -2.71 -9.61 7.20
N MET A 299 -1.73 -8.89 7.76
CA MET A 299 -0.95 -9.35 8.91
C MET A 299 -1.86 -9.63 10.13
N LEU A 300 -2.70 -8.67 10.53
CA LEU A 300 -3.57 -8.80 11.70
C LEU A 300 -4.63 -9.88 11.52
N MET A 301 -5.19 -10.00 10.31
CA MET A 301 -6.16 -11.04 9.97
C MET A 301 -5.56 -12.43 10.12
N ALA A 302 -4.36 -12.66 9.55
CA ALA A 302 -3.67 -13.94 9.66
C ALA A 302 -3.41 -14.30 11.13
N ARG A 303 -3.02 -13.31 11.94
CA ARG A 303 -2.82 -13.51 13.38
C ARG A 303 -4.13 -13.85 14.09
N ALA A 304 -5.23 -13.17 13.78
CA ALA A 304 -6.55 -13.46 14.35
C ALA A 304 -7.03 -14.88 13.96
N ILE A 305 -6.86 -15.28 12.70
CA ILE A 305 -7.17 -16.64 12.22
C ILE A 305 -6.43 -17.70 13.04
N LEU A 306 -5.14 -17.50 13.30
CA LEU A 306 -4.34 -18.46 14.06
C LEU A 306 -4.64 -18.41 15.57
N SER A 307 -4.80 -17.22 16.16
CA SER A 307 -5.11 -17.05 17.58
C SER A 307 -6.43 -17.71 17.97
N HIS A 308 -7.44 -17.60 17.09
CA HIS A 308 -8.79 -18.13 17.32
C HIS A 308 -9.01 -19.49 16.66
N HIS A 309 -7.95 -20.15 16.19
CA HIS A 309 -8.08 -21.42 15.50
C HIS A 309 -8.61 -22.53 16.44
N PRO A 310 -9.65 -23.30 16.08
CA PRO A 310 -10.30 -24.25 16.98
C PRO A 310 -9.40 -25.35 17.55
N SER A 311 -8.31 -25.68 16.86
CA SER A 311 -7.37 -26.71 17.33
C SER A 311 -6.51 -26.27 18.51
N GLY A 312 -6.42 -24.96 18.80
CA GLY A 312 -5.53 -24.40 19.81
C GLY A 312 -4.03 -24.61 19.54
N ARG A 313 -3.66 -25.19 18.39
CA ARG A 313 -2.28 -25.62 18.07
C ARG A 313 -1.27 -24.46 18.04
N PHE A 314 -1.73 -23.25 17.78
CA PHE A 314 -0.88 -22.06 17.65
C PHE A 314 -0.78 -21.24 18.96
N ALA A 315 -1.61 -21.56 19.97
CA ALA A 315 -1.64 -20.85 21.22
C ALA A 315 -0.30 -20.97 21.96
N GLY A 316 0.25 -19.83 22.41
CA GLY A 316 1.54 -19.79 23.09
C GLY A 316 2.75 -20.12 22.21
N ARG A 317 2.59 -20.18 20.88
CA ARG A 317 3.70 -20.33 19.91
C ARG A 317 3.96 -19.06 19.10
N MET A 318 3.01 -18.13 19.10
CA MET A 318 3.11 -16.85 18.41
C MET A 318 3.56 -15.75 19.38
N GLU A 319 4.53 -14.91 18.98
CA GLU A 319 4.91 -13.70 19.71
C GLU A 319 3.72 -12.72 19.80
N SER A 320 3.65 -11.96 20.89
CA SER A 320 2.62 -10.93 21.07
C SER A 320 2.72 -9.83 19.99
N HIS A 321 1.58 -9.37 19.50
CA HIS A 321 1.52 -8.27 18.56
C HIS A 321 1.84 -6.94 19.25
N ASP A 322 2.73 -6.13 18.67
CA ASP A 322 2.97 -4.76 19.15
C ASP A 322 3.21 -3.79 17.99
N SER A 323 2.15 -3.14 17.52
CA SER A 323 2.23 -2.14 16.45
C SER A 323 1.25 -0.99 16.68
N PHE A 324 1.55 0.14 16.04
CA PHE A 324 0.69 1.30 15.86
C PHE A 324 0.45 1.51 14.37
N PHE A 325 -0.63 2.20 14.03
CA PHE A 325 -1.02 2.43 12.65
C PHE A 325 -1.29 3.91 12.43
N LEU A 326 -0.71 4.52 11.40
CA LEU A 326 -1.11 5.84 10.95
C LEU A 326 -2.21 5.64 9.91
N GLY A 327 -3.42 6.09 10.25
CA GLY A 327 -4.58 5.92 9.38
C GLY A 327 -4.45 6.70 8.07
N SER A 328 -5.07 6.19 7.00
CA SER A 328 -4.93 6.73 5.64
C SER A 328 -5.28 8.21 5.49
N ASP A 329 -6.22 8.74 6.28
CA ASP A 329 -6.61 10.16 6.21
C ASP A 329 -5.50 11.10 6.67
N LEU A 330 -4.53 10.59 7.43
CA LEU A 330 -3.37 11.38 7.86
C LEU A 330 -2.50 11.78 6.66
N PHE A 331 -2.40 10.94 5.63
CA PHE A 331 -1.66 11.27 4.41
C PHE A 331 -2.30 12.48 3.70
N ASN A 332 -3.63 12.46 3.53
CA ASN A 332 -4.38 13.59 2.96
C ASN A 332 -4.22 14.86 3.80
N THR A 333 -4.32 14.72 5.12
CA THR A 333 -4.08 15.83 6.05
C THR A 333 -2.68 16.42 5.90
N PHE A 334 -1.66 15.57 5.70
CA PHE A 334 -0.29 15.99 5.47
C PHE A 334 -0.13 16.77 4.16
N ILE A 335 -0.70 16.28 3.05
CA ILE A 335 -0.69 16.97 1.75
C ILE A 335 -1.35 18.37 1.87
N ILE A 336 -2.49 18.45 2.53
CA ILE A 336 -3.29 19.68 2.66
C ILE A 336 -2.60 20.68 3.60
N ALA A 337 -2.10 20.23 4.74
CA ALA A 337 -1.40 21.09 5.70
C ALA A 337 -0.14 21.74 5.09
N ASN A 338 0.49 21.08 4.10
CA ASN A 338 1.65 21.61 3.39
C ASN A 338 1.28 22.38 2.10
N GLY A 339 -0.01 22.53 1.78
CA GLY A 339 -0.48 23.31 0.62
C GLY A 339 -0.22 22.66 -0.73
N TRP A 340 -0.17 21.32 -0.79
CA TRP A 340 0.19 20.59 -2.01
C TRP A 340 -1.00 19.97 -2.74
N TRP A 341 -2.24 20.26 -2.34
CA TRP A 341 -3.44 19.69 -2.96
C TRP A 341 -3.50 19.90 -4.49
N LYS A 342 -3.24 21.12 -4.99
CA LYS A 342 -3.23 21.38 -6.45
C LYS A 342 -2.17 20.54 -7.19
N LEU A 343 -1.01 20.33 -6.57
CA LEU A 343 0.05 19.51 -7.15
C LEU A 343 -0.31 18.01 -7.10
N TRP A 344 -0.99 17.59 -6.04
CA TRP A 344 -1.55 16.25 -5.90
C TRP A 344 -2.62 15.97 -6.97
N ALA A 345 -3.54 16.90 -7.20
CA ALA A 345 -4.52 16.81 -8.27
C ALA A 345 -3.86 16.77 -9.67
N ASP A 346 -2.83 17.60 -9.91
CA ASP A 346 -2.05 17.58 -11.16
C ASP A 346 -1.36 16.22 -11.39
N GLN A 347 -0.88 15.57 -10.34
CA GLN A 347 -0.32 14.21 -10.42
C GLN A 347 -1.35 13.16 -10.86
N LYS A 348 -2.65 13.40 -10.73
CA LYS A 348 -3.67 12.48 -11.26
C LYS A 348 -4.06 12.77 -12.69
N SER A 349 -3.56 13.86 -13.28
CA SER A 349 -3.81 14.19 -14.68
C SER A 349 -2.91 13.36 -15.63
N PRO A 350 -3.37 13.03 -16.85
CA PRO A 350 -2.57 12.30 -17.82
C PRO A 350 -1.22 12.96 -18.13
N ASP A 351 -1.18 14.30 -18.18
CA ASP A 351 0.03 15.08 -18.50
C ASP A 351 0.94 15.26 -17.27
N GLY A 352 0.34 15.44 -16.09
CA GLY A 352 1.04 15.69 -14.83
C GLY A 352 1.52 14.42 -14.12
N TYR A 353 1.06 13.23 -14.50
CA TYR A 353 1.26 11.98 -13.75
C TYR A 353 2.70 11.75 -13.28
N PHE A 354 3.65 11.84 -14.19
CA PHE A 354 5.07 11.66 -13.86
C PHE A 354 5.76 12.95 -13.41
N THR A 355 5.40 14.11 -14.00
CA THR A 355 6.09 15.37 -13.75
C THR A 355 5.72 15.98 -12.39
N ALA A 356 4.43 16.02 -12.07
CA ALA A 356 3.93 16.38 -10.75
C ALA A 356 4.29 15.32 -9.70
N GLY A 357 4.26 14.03 -10.07
CA GLY A 357 4.76 12.93 -9.24
C GLY A 357 6.20 13.15 -8.78
N ALA A 358 7.12 13.43 -9.70
CA ALA A 358 8.52 13.71 -9.37
C ALA A 358 8.70 14.96 -8.47
N ARG A 359 7.83 15.97 -8.61
CA ARG A 359 7.81 17.15 -7.75
C ARG A 359 7.29 16.83 -6.34
N LEU A 360 6.24 16.00 -6.23
CA LEU A 360 5.69 15.54 -4.96
C LEU A 360 6.69 14.66 -4.22
N ASN A 361 7.34 13.71 -4.90
CA ASN A 361 8.37 12.87 -4.31
C ASN A 361 9.43 13.69 -3.56
N LYS A 362 9.91 14.79 -4.18
CA LYS A 362 10.87 15.71 -3.55
C LYS A 362 10.28 16.56 -2.43
N ARG A 363 9.00 16.93 -2.50
CA ARG A 363 8.36 17.75 -1.47
C ARG A 363 8.02 16.95 -0.23
N LEU A 364 7.52 15.73 -0.40
CA LEU A 364 7.11 14.83 0.67
C LEU A 364 8.23 14.56 1.68
N THR A 365 9.50 14.49 1.25
CA THR A 365 10.67 14.31 2.13
C THR A 365 10.93 15.49 3.07
N THR A 366 10.30 16.64 2.84
CA THR A 366 10.51 17.90 3.59
C THR A 366 9.25 18.43 4.27
N GLY A 367 8.12 17.71 4.18
CA GLY A 367 6.85 18.18 4.73
C GLY A 367 6.81 18.23 6.25
N THR A 368 5.94 19.07 6.79
CA THR A 368 5.76 19.27 8.24
C THR A 368 4.46 18.62 8.69
N PHE A 369 4.51 17.87 9.80
CA PHE A 369 3.32 17.29 10.42
C PHE A 369 2.57 18.33 11.26
N PRO A 370 1.22 18.30 11.26
CA PRO A 370 0.43 19.14 12.16
C PRO A 370 0.81 18.90 13.64
N PRO A 371 0.79 19.94 14.51
CA PRO A 371 1.18 19.80 15.92
C PRO A 371 0.44 18.69 16.67
N ALA A 372 -0.86 18.54 16.46
CA ALA A 372 -1.66 17.49 17.11
C ALA A 372 -1.18 16.07 16.75
N ILE A 373 -0.78 15.85 15.49
CA ILE A 373 -0.23 14.56 15.04
C ILE A 373 1.15 14.35 15.63
N ARG A 374 1.99 15.39 15.65
CA ARG A 374 3.32 15.31 16.25
C ARG A 374 3.26 14.88 17.73
N GLU A 375 2.29 15.36 18.49
CA GLU A 375 2.06 14.90 19.87
C GLU A 375 1.63 13.43 19.95
N GLN A 376 0.75 12.96 19.05
CA GLN A 376 0.40 11.54 18.98
C GLN A 376 1.61 10.65 18.65
N LEU A 377 2.49 11.11 17.74
CA LEU A 377 3.75 10.41 17.43
C LEU A 377 4.71 10.37 18.63
N ARG A 378 4.73 11.41 19.46
CA ARG A 378 5.49 11.40 20.73
C ARG A 378 4.94 10.35 21.70
N THR A 379 3.62 10.24 21.84
CA THR A 379 2.98 9.22 22.68
C THR A 379 3.31 7.81 22.20
N LEU A 380 3.21 7.57 20.89
CA LEU A 380 3.61 6.31 20.25
C LEU A 380 5.08 5.95 20.55
N LEU A 381 5.99 6.92 20.44
CA LEU A 381 7.40 6.71 20.79
C LEU A 381 7.61 6.47 22.29
N GLY A 382 6.78 7.08 23.14
CA GLY A 382 6.75 6.80 24.57
C GLY A 382 6.44 5.33 24.86
N HIS A 383 5.48 4.73 24.15
CA HIS A 383 5.12 3.31 24.27
C HIS A 383 6.26 2.38 23.86
N PHE A 384 6.92 2.63 22.73
CA PHE A 384 8.02 1.77 22.28
C PHE A 384 9.32 1.95 23.09
N GLY A 385 9.40 2.97 23.95
CA GLY A 385 10.63 3.24 24.69
C GLY A 385 11.81 3.41 23.74
N THR A 386 12.92 2.74 24.01
CA THR A 386 14.13 2.76 23.18
C THR A 386 14.28 1.50 22.31
N ASP A 387 13.23 0.71 22.17
CA ASP A 387 13.30 -0.52 21.40
C ASP A 387 13.23 -0.22 19.89
N PRO A 388 13.93 -0.99 19.03
CA PRO A 388 13.90 -0.77 17.60
C PRO A 388 12.48 -0.90 17.02
N ILE A 389 12.16 -0.01 16.08
CA ILE A 389 10.89 0.01 15.35
C ILE A 389 11.15 -0.03 13.85
N ILE A 390 10.17 -0.49 13.08
CA ILE A 390 10.15 -0.41 11.63
C ILE A 390 8.89 0.34 11.19
N VAL A 391 9.07 1.27 10.26
CA VAL A 391 8.01 2.06 9.64
C VAL A 391 7.78 1.50 8.25
N ARG A 392 6.64 0.84 8.03
CA ARG A 392 6.31 0.14 6.79
C ARG A 392 5.13 0.81 6.09
N SER A 393 5.23 0.93 4.77
CA SER A 393 4.09 1.21 3.91
C SER A 393 2.98 0.19 4.11
N SER A 394 1.74 0.65 4.11
CA SER A 394 0.53 -0.18 4.13
C SER A 394 -0.53 0.57 3.32
N SER A 395 -0.37 0.63 2.00
CA SER A 395 -1.32 1.32 1.15
C SER A 395 -2.70 0.63 1.11
N LEU A 396 -3.74 1.32 0.67
CA LEU A 396 -5.08 0.73 0.52
C LEU A 396 -5.15 -0.30 -0.63
N LEU A 397 -4.27 -0.17 -1.62
CA LEU A 397 -4.19 -1.11 -2.75
C LEU A 397 -3.24 -2.28 -2.48
N GLU A 398 -2.35 -2.17 -1.49
CA GLU A 398 -1.48 -3.26 -1.03
C GLU A 398 -2.27 -4.46 -0.51
N ASP A 399 -1.74 -5.67 -0.71
CA ASP A 399 -2.20 -6.94 -0.13
C ASP A 399 -3.72 -7.24 -0.24
N ASN A 400 -4.40 -6.56 -1.17
CA ASN A 400 -5.81 -6.78 -1.48
C ASN A 400 -5.95 -7.87 -2.57
N PHE A 401 -7.11 -8.52 -2.64
CA PHE A 401 -7.36 -9.52 -3.67
C PHE A 401 -7.23 -8.89 -5.07
N GLY A 402 -6.31 -9.40 -5.89
CA GLY A 402 -6.13 -8.94 -7.28
C GLY A 402 -5.06 -7.85 -7.49
N ASN A 403 -4.49 -7.28 -6.41
CA ASN A 403 -3.37 -6.34 -6.48
C ASN A 403 -2.25 -6.76 -5.53
N ALA A 404 -1.03 -6.87 -6.03
CA ALA A 404 0.13 -7.20 -5.21
C ALA A 404 1.22 -6.15 -5.43
N PHE A 405 1.32 -5.24 -4.47
CA PHE A 405 2.27 -4.14 -4.44
C PHE A 405 3.58 -4.58 -3.76
N ALA A 406 4.10 -5.74 -4.14
CA ALA A 406 5.28 -6.33 -3.52
C ALA A 406 6.52 -5.45 -3.73
N GLY A 407 7.12 -4.96 -2.64
CA GLY A 407 8.40 -4.25 -2.67
C GLY A 407 8.41 -2.94 -3.48
N LYS A 408 7.25 -2.33 -3.77
CA LYS A 408 7.18 -1.05 -4.52
C LYS A 408 7.31 0.18 -3.64
N TYR A 409 7.06 0.03 -2.35
CA TYR A 409 7.09 1.09 -1.37
C TYR A 409 8.10 0.81 -0.27
N GLU A 410 8.63 1.88 0.30
CA GLU A 410 9.74 1.79 1.24
C GLU A 410 9.30 1.23 2.62
N SER A 411 10.25 0.62 3.31
CA SER A 411 10.15 0.27 4.73
C SER A 411 11.45 0.67 5.43
N VAL A 412 11.35 1.44 6.51
CA VAL A 412 12.51 2.07 7.15
C VAL A 412 12.67 1.55 8.57
N PHE A 413 13.82 0.94 8.84
CA PHE A 413 14.21 0.56 10.20
C PHE A 413 14.70 1.78 10.99
N CYS A 414 14.15 1.98 12.18
CA CYS A 414 14.63 2.95 13.14
C CYS A 414 15.12 2.19 14.38
N THR A 415 16.43 2.29 14.62
CA THR A 415 17.05 1.71 15.83
C THR A 415 16.59 2.40 17.13
N ASN A 416 15.93 3.56 17.03
CA ASN A 416 15.17 4.24 18.08
C ASN A 416 16.01 4.60 19.33
N GLN A 417 17.27 5.02 19.12
CA GLN A 417 18.19 5.48 20.17
C GLN A 417 18.28 7.00 20.24
N GLY A 418 18.74 7.53 21.38
CA GLY A 418 18.96 8.97 21.60
C GLY A 418 17.87 9.64 22.42
N SER A 419 17.81 10.98 22.37
CA SER A 419 16.77 11.74 23.06
C SER A 419 15.41 11.52 22.39
N LEU A 420 14.32 11.84 23.11
CA LEU A 420 12.96 11.75 22.53
C LEU A 420 12.81 12.62 21.28
N ASP A 421 13.48 13.78 21.22
CA ASP A 421 13.40 14.68 20.07
C ASP A 421 14.20 14.14 18.86
N ASP A 422 15.36 13.54 19.08
CA ASP A 422 16.13 12.88 18.01
C ASP A 422 15.35 11.70 17.42
N ARG A 423 14.73 10.90 18.30
CA ARG A 423 13.90 9.76 17.91
C ARG A 423 12.64 10.19 17.17
N LEU A 424 11.98 11.26 17.63
CA LEU A 424 10.83 11.85 16.95
C LEU A 424 11.21 12.34 15.56
N PHE A 425 12.34 13.04 15.43
CA PHE A 425 12.83 13.49 14.14
C PHE A 425 13.10 12.31 13.19
N ALA A 426 13.75 11.25 13.68
CA ALA A 426 14.01 10.05 12.89
C ALA A 426 12.71 9.31 12.47
N LEU A 427 11.71 9.23 13.35
CA LEU A 427 10.40 8.67 13.04
C LEU A 427 9.67 9.51 11.98
N GLU A 428 9.63 10.83 12.14
CA GLU A 428 9.05 11.74 11.14
C GLU A 428 9.73 11.58 9.77
N ASP A 429 11.05 11.42 9.75
CA ASP A 429 11.82 11.22 8.52
C ASP A 429 11.54 9.87 7.85
N ALA A 430 11.42 8.81 8.64
CA ALA A 430 10.99 7.50 8.16
C ALA A 430 9.58 7.55 7.56
N ILE A 431 8.62 8.21 8.23
CA ILE A 431 7.25 8.41 7.72
C ILE A 431 7.27 9.20 6.40
N ARG A 432 8.05 10.29 6.32
CA ARG A 432 8.21 11.08 5.09
C ARG A 432 8.81 10.27 3.95
N THR A 433 9.77 9.40 4.24
CA THR A 433 10.39 8.50 3.26
C THR A 433 9.35 7.52 2.70
N VAL A 434 8.53 6.93 3.57
CA VAL A 434 7.43 6.04 3.16
C VAL A 434 6.40 6.80 2.31
N TYR A 435 5.96 7.99 2.71
CA TYR A 435 5.07 8.82 1.90
C TYR A 435 5.69 9.20 0.55
N ALA A 436 6.96 9.57 0.51
CA ALA A 436 7.66 9.93 -0.72
C ALA A 436 7.76 8.74 -1.69
N SER A 437 7.88 7.51 -1.18
CA SER A 437 7.93 6.28 -2.00
C SER A 437 6.69 6.08 -2.86
N LEU A 438 5.53 6.61 -2.44
CA LEU A 438 4.30 6.62 -3.24
C LEU A 438 4.51 7.27 -4.61
N MET A 439 5.39 8.26 -4.68
CA MET A 439 5.69 9.04 -5.87
C MET A 439 7.00 8.62 -6.55
N GLY A 440 7.55 7.47 -6.18
CA GLY A 440 8.68 6.87 -6.88
C GLY A 440 8.33 6.54 -8.34
N SER A 441 9.29 6.69 -9.25
CA SER A 441 9.06 6.41 -10.68
C SER A 441 8.61 4.98 -10.94
N GLU A 442 9.21 4.00 -10.25
CA GLU A 442 8.85 2.59 -10.38
C GLU A 442 7.42 2.32 -9.89
N ALA A 443 7.02 2.92 -8.77
CA ALA A 443 5.66 2.79 -8.22
C ALA A 443 4.61 3.43 -9.15
N LEU A 444 4.92 4.58 -9.77
CA LEU A 444 4.06 5.24 -10.74
C LEU A 444 3.93 4.42 -12.04
N GLU A 445 5.04 3.91 -12.57
CA GLU A 445 5.03 3.04 -13.76
C GLU A 445 4.22 1.77 -13.52
N TYR A 446 4.41 1.13 -12.37
CA TYR A 446 3.66 -0.06 -11.98
C TYR A 446 2.14 0.20 -11.96
N ARG A 447 1.71 1.29 -11.29
CA ARG A 447 0.28 1.66 -11.23
C ARG A 447 -0.29 1.92 -12.62
N ARG A 448 0.44 2.65 -13.47
CA ARG A 448 0.05 2.89 -14.87
C ARG A 448 -0.12 1.59 -15.65
N HIS A 449 0.81 0.64 -15.51
CA HIS A 449 0.74 -0.66 -16.18
C HIS A 449 -0.44 -1.53 -15.72
N ARG A 450 -0.82 -1.44 -14.44
CA ARG A 450 -1.98 -2.16 -13.88
C ARG A 450 -3.32 -1.44 -14.08
N GLY A 451 -3.33 -0.28 -14.73
CA GLY A 451 -4.55 0.55 -14.87
C GLY A 451 -5.05 1.13 -13.54
N LEU A 452 -4.14 1.31 -12.59
CA LEU A 452 -4.39 1.85 -11.24
C LEU A 452 -3.99 3.33 -11.14
N ASP A 453 -3.70 4.01 -12.25
CA ASP A 453 -3.30 5.41 -12.27
C ASP A 453 -4.42 6.38 -11.92
N ALA A 454 -5.68 5.97 -12.12
CA ALA A 454 -6.87 6.71 -11.69
C ALA A 454 -7.41 6.28 -10.30
N ALA A 455 -6.79 5.27 -9.66
CA ALA A 455 -7.25 4.79 -8.36
C ALA A 455 -6.98 5.82 -7.23
N ASP A 456 -7.85 5.82 -6.23
CA ASP A 456 -7.62 6.56 -4.98
C ASP A 456 -6.59 5.77 -4.14
N GLU A 457 -5.32 6.13 -4.28
CA GLU A 457 -4.20 5.49 -3.61
C GLU A 457 -3.78 6.33 -2.40
N GLN A 458 -4.22 5.91 -1.22
CA GLN A 458 -3.87 6.51 0.06
C GLN A 458 -2.88 5.63 0.82
N MET A 459 -1.89 6.26 1.43
CA MET A 459 -0.85 5.56 2.20
C MET A 459 -1.20 5.58 3.69
N ALA A 460 -1.60 4.43 4.23
CA ALA A 460 -1.51 4.18 5.66
C ALA A 460 -0.11 3.65 5.99
N ILE A 461 0.31 3.75 7.26
CA ILE A 461 1.64 3.32 7.69
C ILE A 461 1.54 2.41 8.91
N LEU A 462 2.23 1.28 8.84
CA LEU A 462 2.43 0.35 9.95
C LEU A 462 3.72 0.72 10.68
N VAL A 463 3.62 1.10 11.96
CA VAL A 463 4.78 1.29 12.83
C VAL A 463 4.84 0.13 13.82
N GLN A 464 5.80 -0.76 13.62
CA GLN A 464 5.87 -2.04 14.31
C GLN A 464 7.16 -2.13 15.12
N ARG A 465 7.09 -2.71 16.32
CA ARG A 465 8.28 -3.12 17.06
C ARG A 465 9.00 -4.20 16.28
N VAL A 466 10.31 -4.06 16.06
CA VAL A 466 11.09 -5.07 15.35
C VAL A 466 11.16 -6.33 16.22
N SER A 467 10.74 -7.47 15.68
CA SER A 467 10.89 -8.75 16.36
C SER A 467 12.37 -9.17 16.39
N GLY A 468 12.84 -9.61 17.55
CA GLY A 468 14.21 -10.02 17.77
C GLY A 468 14.68 -9.75 19.20
N ALA A 469 15.97 -10.00 19.43
CA ALA A 469 16.61 -9.74 20.70
C ALA A 469 17.94 -9.00 20.50
N ARG A 470 18.46 -8.46 21.61
CA ARG A 470 19.77 -7.81 21.63
C ARG A 470 20.87 -8.86 21.82
N HIS A 471 21.84 -8.86 20.91
CA HIS A 471 23.02 -9.71 20.89
C HIS A 471 24.27 -8.83 20.88
N GLY A 472 24.76 -8.46 22.08
CA GLY A 472 25.81 -7.47 22.23
C GLY A 472 25.37 -6.07 21.78
N ASP A 473 26.01 -5.54 20.74
CA ASP A 473 25.69 -4.23 20.15
C ASP A 473 24.67 -4.29 19.00
N TYR A 474 24.22 -5.50 18.67
CA TYR A 474 23.32 -5.74 17.53
C TYR A 474 21.94 -6.20 18.00
N PHE A 475 20.92 -5.96 17.19
CA PHE A 475 19.56 -6.43 17.41
C PHE A 475 19.03 -7.10 16.15
N PHE A 476 18.54 -8.33 16.29
CA PHE A 476 17.97 -9.14 15.19
C PHE A 476 17.24 -10.37 15.76
N PRO A 477 16.32 -11.00 15.01
CA PRO A 477 15.71 -12.27 15.40
C PRO A 477 16.65 -13.44 15.08
N HIS A 478 16.49 -14.57 15.79
CA HIS A 478 17.32 -15.75 15.57
C HIS A 478 17.15 -16.31 14.15
N ALA A 479 15.95 -16.30 13.60
CA ALA A 479 15.72 -16.55 12.19
C ALA A 479 14.57 -15.71 11.64
N ALA A 480 14.51 -15.56 10.32
CA ALA A 480 13.41 -14.92 9.62
C ALA A 480 13.23 -15.57 8.26
N GLY A 481 12.10 -15.29 7.60
CA GLY A 481 11.81 -15.92 6.34
C GLY A 481 10.57 -15.44 5.62
N VAL A 482 10.41 -15.98 4.43
CA VAL A 482 9.19 -15.91 3.64
C VAL A 482 8.66 -17.32 3.41
N GLY A 483 7.35 -17.47 3.32
CA GLY A 483 6.71 -18.77 3.15
C GLY A 483 5.53 -18.70 2.19
N ASN A 484 5.44 -19.67 1.29
CA ASN A 484 4.32 -19.81 0.37
C ASN A 484 3.56 -21.08 0.72
N SER A 485 2.24 -20.97 0.83
CA SER A 485 1.34 -22.11 1.03
C SER A 485 1.31 -23.09 -0.14
N THR A 486 1.60 -22.61 -1.36
CA THR A 486 1.83 -23.47 -2.52
C THR A 486 3.30 -23.42 -2.89
N ASN A 487 3.92 -24.59 -2.94
CA ASN A 487 5.27 -24.73 -3.44
C ASN A 487 5.24 -24.78 -4.97
N ALA A 488 5.58 -23.67 -5.58
CA ALA A 488 5.70 -23.61 -7.03
C ALA A 488 7.03 -24.23 -7.52
N TYR A 489 8.02 -24.41 -6.63
CA TYR A 489 9.33 -24.98 -6.93
C TYR A 489 9.31 -26.50 -6.72
N VAL A 490 8.93 -27.24 -7.76
CA VAL A 490 8.84 -28.71 -7.77
C VAL A 490 10.00 -29.25 -8.62
N TRP A 491 11.05 -29.75 -7.96
CA TRP A 491 12.24 -30.31 -8.63
C TRP A 491 12.38 -31.82 -8.46
N ASP A 492 11.52 -32.42 -7.65
CA ASP A 492 11.48 -33.85 -7.38
C ASP A 492 10.03 -34.32 -7.57
N PRO A 493 9.77 -35.36 -8.40
CA PRO A 493 8.43 -35.86 -8.67
C PRO A 493 7.64 -36.32 -7.44
N GLU A 494 8.31 -36.64 -6.33
CA GLU A 494 7.65 -37.04 -5.07
C GLU A 494 7.23 -35.84 -4.22
N MET A 495 7.52 -34.61 -4.65
CA MET A 495 7.15 -33.40 -3.91
C MET A 495 5.64 -33.14 -3.99
N ASP A 496 5.05 -32.75 -2.86
CA ASP A 496 3.68 -32.22 -2.83
C ASP A 496 3.69 -30.68 -3.00
N PRO A 497 3.22 -30.15 -4.14
CA PRO A 497 3.15 -28.71 -4.36
C PRO A 497 2.18 -28.01 -3.41
N GLN A 498 1.20 -28.72 -2.85
CA GLN A 498 0.19 -28.15 -1.95
C GLN A 498 0.65 -28.11 -0.49
N ALA A 499 1.77 -28.74 -0.15
CA ALA A 499 2.30 -28.69 1.22
C ALA A 499 2.93 -27.33 1.56
N GLY A 500 3.40 -26.60 0.55
CA GLY A 500 4.03 -25.28 0.70
C GLY A 500 5.56 -25.33 0.86
N MET A 501 6.17 -24.15 0.95
CA MET A 501 7.62 -23.97 1.07
C MET A 501 7.98 -22.78 1.95
N LEU A 502 9.16 -22.83 2.57
CA LEU A 502 9.76 -21.73 3.32
C LEU A 502 11.14 -21.36 2.76
N ARG A 503 11.53 -20.12 2.98
CA ARG A 503 12.89 -19.61 2.80
C ARG A 503 13.36 -19.03 4.12
N LEU A 504 14.38 -19.64 4.71
CA LEU A 504 14.91 -19.29 6.03
C LEU A 504 16.26 -18.59 5.94
N VAL A 505 16.42 -17.55 6.75
CA VAL A 505 17.69 -16.84 6.98
C VAL A 505 17.93 -16.60 8.47
N LEU A 506 19.19 -16.46 8.86
CA LEU A 506 19.61 -15.97 10.17
C LEU A 506 19.57 -14.43 10.14
N GLY A 507 19.09 -13.79 11.22
CA GLY A 507 18.99 -12.33 11.31
C GLY A 507 17.72 -11.76 10.68
N LEU A 508 17.76 -10.49 10.26
CA LEU A 508 16.61 -9.80 9.67
C LEU A 508 16.15 -10.46 8.36
N GLY A 509 14.85 -10.45 8.11
CA GLY A 509 14.21 -11.11 6.96
C GLY A 509 14.51 -10.50 5.58
N THR A 510 15.21 -9.37 5.51
CA THR A 510 15.59 -8.69 4.26
C THR A 510 16.32 -9.60 3.27
N ARG A 511 17.13 -10.54 3.78
CA ARG A 511 17.88 -11.52 2.95
C ARG A 511 17.06 -12.72 2.50
N ALA A 512 15.92 -13.00 3.15
CA ALA A 512 15.01 -14.04 2.67
C ALA A 512 14.37 -13.63 1.34
N VAL A 513 14.15 -12.33 1.21
CA VAL A 513 13.57 -11.63 0.06
C VAL A 513 14.63 -11.35 -1.02
N ASP A 514 15.72 -10.66 -0.66
CA ASP A 514 16.77 -10.22 -1.59
C ASP A 514 18.01 -11.13 -1.57
N ARG A 515 18.38 -11.72 -2.72
CA ARG A 515 19.60 -12.55 -2.85
C ARG A 515 20.77 -11.80 -3.48
N THR A 516 21.98 -11.98 -2.92
CA THR A 516 23.27 -11.55 -3.51
C THR A 516 24.10 -12.76 -3.98
N ILE A 517 25.18 -12.53 -4.76
CA ILE A 517 26.01 -13.59 -5.41
C ILE A 517 26.44 -14.72 -4.48
N THR A 518 26.77 -14.37 -3.24
CA THR A 518 27.52 -15.23 -2.31
C THR A 518 26.67 -15.69 -1.14
N ASP A 519 25.36 -15.44 -1.17
CA ASP A 519 24.51 -15.55 0.01
C ASP A 519 23.11 -16.08 -0.31
N HIS A 520 22.75 -17.20 0.31
CA HIS A 520 21.57 -17.99 -0.07
C HIS A 520 20.72 -18.34 1.16
N ALA A 521 19.43 -17.99 1.08
CA ALA A 521 18.43 -18.45 2.04
C ALA A 521 18.23 -19.97 1.92
N LYS A 522 18.05 -20.64 3.06
CA LYS A 522 17.75 -22.07 3.12
C LYS A 522 16.32 -22.30 2.64
N ILE A 523 16.15 -23.02 1.52
CA ILE A 523 14.84 -23.49 1.08
C ILE A 523 14.45 -24.73 1.90
N VAL A 524 13.20 -24.73 2.38
CA VAL A 524 12.59 -25.83 3.12
C VAL A 524 11.26 -26.16 2.46
N THR A 525 11.10 -27.41 2.02
CA THR A 525 9.83 -27.91 1.50
C THR A 525 9.01 -28.44 2.65
N LEU A 526 7.75 -28.03 2.76
CA LEU A 526 6.97 -28.34 3.95
C LEU A 526 6.50 -29.79 3.98
N ASP A 527 6.50 -30.53 2.86
CA ASP A 527 6.21 -31.97 2.78
C ASP A 527 7.34 -32.84 3.37
N ASP A 528 8.60 -32.48 3.10
CA ASP A 528 9.80 -33.02 3.73
C ASP A 528 10.80 -31.87 4.04
N PRO A 529 10.79 -31.33 5.28
CA PRO A 529 11.64 -30.20 5.66
C PRO A 529 13.15 -30.45 5.60
N LEU A 530 13.58 -31.72 5.57
CA LEU A 530 15.00 -32.09 5.53
C LEU A 530 15.48 -32.41 4.11
N ARG A 531 14.61 -32.33 3.11
CA ARG A 531 14.94 -32.57 1.70
C ARG A 531 16.07 -31.65 1.25
N ARG A 532 16.98 -32.20 0.44
CA ARG A 532 18.07 -31.44 -0.18
C ARG A 532 17.60 -30.84 -1.50
N VAL A 533 18.02 -29.60 -1.74
CA VAL A 533 17.74 -28.91 -3.01
C VAL A 533 18.78 -29.36 -4.05
N GLY A 534 18.31 -29.94 -5.15
CA GLY A 534 19.12 -30.27 -6.34
C GLY A 534 20.01 -31.52 -6.27
N THR A 535 20.49 -31.95 -7.44
CA THR A 535 21.42 -33.07 -7.65
C THR A 535 22.84 -32.56 -7.91
N GLY A 536 23.57 -32.19 -6.86
CA GLY A 536 24.97 -31.77 -6.97
C GLY A 536 25.48 -31.06 -5.72
N ALA A 537 26.80 -30.95 -5.56
CA ALA A 537 27.53 -30.37 -4.43
C ALA A 537 27.32 -28.85 -4.26
N ASP A 538 26.07 -28.38 -4.23
CA ASP A 538 25.75 -26.97 -4.06
C ASP A 538 25.64 -26.59 -2.58
N ASN A 539 26.80 -26.47 -1.90
CA ASN A 539 26.93 -26.02 -0.52
C ASN A 539 26.75 -24.48 -0.36
N ARG A 540 25.90 -23.88 -1.18
CA ARG A 540 25.61 -22.44 -1.12
C ARG A 540 24.67 -22.16 0.05
N THR A 541 25.24 -21.74 1.18
CA THR A 541 24.49 -21.32 2.37
C THR A 541 24.66 -19.84 2.65
N GLN A 542 23.89 -19.34 3.59
CA GLN A 542 23.97 -17.94 3.95
C GLN A 542 25.36 -17.59 4.53
N ARG A 543 25.91 -16.45 4.12
CA ARG A 543 27.26 -15.96 4.48
C ARG A 543 27.27 -14.62 5.18
N TYR A 544 26.23 -13.82 5.01
CA TYR A 544 26.08 -12.53 5.67
C TYR A 544 24.74 -12.46 6.37
N VAL A 545 24.68 -11.64 7.41
CA VAL A 545 23.52 -11.48 8.29
C VAL A 545 23.20 -10.00 8.36
N ASP A 546 21.95 -9.64 8.05
CA ASP A 546 21.47 -8.27 8.23
C ASP A 546 21.02 -8.10 9.69
N VAL A 547 21.52 -7.05 10.32
CA VAL A 547 21.31 -6.75 11.74
C VAL A 547 21.07 -5.25 11.94
N LEU A 548 20.48 -4.87 13.07
CA LEU A 548 20.42 -3.49 13.51
C LEU A 548 21.57 -3.19 14.47
N CYS A 549 22.46 -2.26 14.12
CA CYS A 549 23.53 -1.80 14.99
C CYS A 549 23.00 -0.70 15.91
N ILE A 550 22.82 -1.03 17.19
CA ILE A 550 22.22 -0.12 18.19
C ILE A 550 23.09 1.12 18.42
N PRO A 551 24.42 1.02 18.65
CA PRO A 551 25.25 2.21 18.87
C PRO A 551 25.33 3.15 17.67
N GLN A 552 25.22 2.62 16.45
CA GLN A 552 25.33 3.40 15.21
C GLN A 552 23.97 3.85 14.66
N ASN A 553 22.88 3.45 15.32
CA ASN A 553 21.49 3.77 14.97
C ASN A 553 21.14 3.47 13.50
N ARG A 554 21.62 2.34 12.95
CA ARG A 554 21.41 1.96 11.54
C ARG A 554 21.42 0.44 11.31
N ALA A 555 20.82 0.00 10.21
CA ALA A 555 21.01 -1.35 9.71
C ALA A 555 22.44 -1.57 9.20
N GLN A 556 22.96 -2.78 9.37
CA GLN A 556 24.29 -3.20 8.92
C GLN A 556 24.26 -4.66 8.48
N THR A 557 25.08 -5.00 7.50
CA THR A 557 25.32 -6.37 7.08
C THR A 557 26.66 -6.84 7.64
N LEU A 558 26.68 -7.98 8.35
CA LEU A 558 27.87 -8.58 8.96
C LEU A 558 28.18 -9.95 8.35
N PRO A 559 29.46 -10.35 8.21
CA PRO A 559 29.82 -11.73 7.89
C PRO A 559 29.33 -12.68 8.99
N LEU A 560 28.83 -13.86 8.59
CA LEU A 560 28.36 -14.90 9.51
C LEU A 560 29.42 -15.25 10.57
N THR A 561 30.70 -15.25 10.20
CA THR A 561 31.80 -15.53 11.14
C THR A 561 31.90 -14.54 12.30
N GLU A 562 31.54 -13.28 12.08
CA GLU A 562 31.51 -12.26 13.14
C GLU A 562 30.27 -12.43 14.02
N VAL A 563 29.13 -12.78 13.42
CA VAL A 563 27.89 -13.05 14.16
C VAL A 563 28.04 -14.30 15.04
N CYS A 564 28.73 -15.33 14.57
CA CYS A 564 29.03 -16.55 15.34
C CYS A 564 29.82 -16.30 16.64
N ASP A 565 30.51 -15.16 16.75
CA ASP A 565 31.24 -14.79 17.97
C ASP A 565 30.32 -14.08 19.00
N LEU A 566 29.06 -13.79 18.66
CA LEU A 566 28.06 -13.22 19.55
C LEU A 566 27.40 -14.30 20.43
N ASP A 567 26.95 -13.87 21.61
CA ASP A 567 26.03 -14.66 22.44
C ASP A 567 24.59 -14.47 21.93
N LEU A 568 24.03 -15.52 21.34
CA LEU A 568 22.66 -15.52 20.85
C LEU A 568 21.63 -15.77 21.96
N GLY A 569 22.03 -16.10 23.18
CA GLY A 569 21.10 -16.56 24.22
C GLY A 569 20.43 -17.90 23.89
N THR A 570 20.92 -18.63 22.88
CA THR A 570 20.49 -19.97 22.48
C THR A 570 21.67 -20.73 21.86
N ASP A 571 21.53 -22.04 21.69
CA ASP A 571 22.58 -22.91 21.17
C ASP A 571 22.69 -22.79 19.64
N TRP A 572 23.88 -22.41 19.16
CA TRP A 572 24.22 -22.32 17.74
C TRP A 572 23.95 -23.62 16.96
N LYS A 573 23.89 -24.79 17.62
CA LYS A 573 23.58 -26.07 16.99
C LYS A 573 22.26 -26.07 16.21
N HIS A 574 21.30 -25.22 16.58
CA HIS A 574 20.00 -25.12 15.90
C HIS A 574 20.13 -24.60 14.48
N PHE A 575 21.11 -23.71 14.26
CA PHE A 575 21.32 -23.01 13.00
C PHE A 575 22.50 -23.59 12.20
N LEU A 576 23.58 -23.97 12.90
CA LEU A 576 24.83 -24.38 12.31
C LEU A 576 25.11 -25.88 12.49
N SER A 577 25.55 -26.51 11.41
CA SER A 577 26.11 -27.86 11.39
C SER A 577 27.58 -27.84 10.99
N VAL A 578 28.31 -28.93 11.27
CA VAL A 578 29.69 -29.08 10.80
C VAL A 578 29.70 -29.32 9.29
N ASP A 579 30.44 -28.51 8.54
CA ASP A 579 30.66 -28.73 7.11
C ASP A 579 31.65 -29.88 6.91
N THR A 580 31.11 -31.10 6.92
CA THR A 580 31.91 -32.32 6.80
C THR A 580 32.61 -32.46 5.46
N GLU A 581 32.09 -31.86 4.39
CA GLU A 581 32.66 -31.92 3.05
C GLU A 581 33.88 -31.00 2.95
N THR A 582 33.75 -29.74 3.36
CA THR A 582 34.87 -28.81 3.43
C THR A 582 35.93 -29.31 4.41
N LEU A 583 35.51 -29.86 5.56
CA LEU A 583 36.45 -30.44 6.53
C LEU A 583 37.20 -31.64 5.95
N ARG A 584 36.53 -32.51 5.17
CA ARG A 584 37.17 -33.64 4.48
C ARG A 584 38.15 -33.12 3.43
N TRP A 585 37.74 -32.18 2.59
CA TRP A 585 38.60 -31.57 1.56
C TRP A 585 39.85 -30.92 2.16
N LEU A 586 39.71 -30.15 3.25
CA LEU A 586 40.85 -29.53 3.94
C LEU A 586 41.84 -30.57 4.47
N ARG A 587 41.32 -31.66 5.04
CA ARG A 587 42.13 -32.78 5.55
C ARG A 587 42.83 -33.53 4.41
N GLU A 588 42.12 -33.84 3.32
CA GLU A 588 42.68 -34.50 2.14
C GLU A 588 43.74 -33.66 1.43
N ASN A 589 43.62 -32.33 1.47
CA ASN A 589 44.56 -31.39 0.85
C ASN A 589 45.63 -30.82 1.82
N ASN A 590 45.76 -31.37 3.04
CA ASN A 590 46.68 -30.89 4.08
C ASN A 590 46.64 -29.36 4.31
N ARG A 591 45.45 -28.77 4.21
CA ARG A 591 45.24 -27.34 4.44
C ARG A 591 44.99 -27.12 5.94
N PRO A 592 45.81 -26.32 6.64
CA PRO A 592 45.56 -26.00 8.04
C PRO A 592 44.29 -25.16 8.18
N TYR A 593 43.51 -25.41 9.24
CA TYR A 593 42.34 -24.62 9.61
C TYR A 593 42.36 -24.29 11.10
N THR A 594 42.00 -23.05 11.45
CA THR A 594 41.99 -22.53 12.82
C THR A 594 40.65 -22.73 13.53
N ARG A 595 39.56 -22.81 12.78
CA ARG A 595 38.20 -23.11 13.26
C ARG A 595 37.60 -24.24 12.42
N THR A 596 36.83 -25.12 13.05
CA THR A 596 36.07 -26.16 12.34
C THR A 596 35.12 -25.50 11.35
N PRO A 597 35.14 -25.85 10.05
CA PRO A 597 34.19 -25.33 9.08
C PRO A 597 32.75 -25.65 9.49
N MET A 598 31.91 -24.63 9.50
CA MET A 598 30.48 -24.73 9.85
C MET A 598 29.64 -24.27 8.65
N VAL A 599 28.45 -24.84 8.53
CA VAL A 599 27.46 -24.53 7.49
C VAL A 599 26.14 -24.11 8.15
N LEU A 600 25.51 -23.06 7.63
CA LEU A 600 24.21 -22.56 8.08
C LEU A 600 23.10 -23.30 7.34
N ASP A 601 22.49 -24.29 7.99
CA ASP A 601 21.55 -25.22 7.36
C ASP A 601 20.24 -25.43 8.14
N PHE A 602 20.13 -24.88 9.35
CA PHE A 602 18.96 -25.02 10.22
C PHE A 602 18.58 -26.47 10.54
N ALA A 603 19.52 -27.42 10.39
CA ALA A 603 19.19 -28.84 10.39
C ALA A 603 18.57 -29.30 11.72
N LYS A 604 19.10 -28.86 12.86
CA LYS A 604 18.54 -29.22 14.17
C LYS A 604 17.30 -28.39 14.52
N LEU A 605 17.20 -27.15 14.07
CA LEU A 605 15.95 -26.40 14.18
C LEU A 605 14.81 -27.17 13.49
N LEU A 606 15.04 -27.72 12.29
CA LEU A 606 14.01 -28.45 11.54
C LEU A 606 13.80 -29.90 12.01
N SER A 607 14.82 -30.59 12.50
CA SER A 607 14.74 -32.01 12.89
C SER A 607 14.48 -32.27 14.38
N GLN A 608 14.82 -31.33 15.26
CA GLN A 608 14.69 -31.47 16.72
C GLN A 608 13.55 -30.63 17.31
N THR A 609 12.91 -29.80 16.48
CA THR A 609 11.69 -29.07 16.84
C THR A 609 10.55 -29.45 15.90
N ASP A 610 9.34 -28.98 16.18
CA ASP A 610 8.15 -29.17 15.35
C ASP A 610 7.95 -28.03 14.33
N LEU A 611 8.97 -27.23 14.03
CA LEU A 611 8.86 -26.04 13.19
C LEU A 611 8.26 -26.33 11.81
N GLY A 612 8.70 -27.40 11.13
CA GLY A 612 8.17 -27.78 9.82
C GLY A 612 6.69 -28.11 9.85
N ASP A 613 6.27 -28.94 10.82
CA ASP A 613 4.87 -29.31 11.02
C ASP A 613 4.00 -28.13 11.45
N LEU A 614 4.56 -27.23 12.26
CA LEU A 614 3.91 -26.00 12.69
C LEU A 614 3.62 -25.09 11.50
N PHE A 615 4.61 -24.84 10.65
CA PHE A 615 4.42 -23.99 9.47
C PHE A 615 3.51 -24.64 8.43
N ARG A 616 3.54 -25.96 8.25
CA ARG A 616 2.56 -26.67 7.41
C ARG A 616 1.13 -26.39 7.90
N ALA A 617 0.89 -26.56 9.20
CA ALA A 617 -0.42 -26.28 9.79
C ALA A 617 -0.82 -24.79 9.69
N ILE A 618 0.13 -23.86 9.79
CA ILE A 618 -0.12 -22.42 9.57
C ILE A 618 -0.58 -22.18 8.13
N MET A 619 0.15 -22.72 7.14
CA MET A 619 -0.20 -22.56 5.72
C MET A 619 -1.58 -23.14 5.40
N GLU A 620 -1.90 -24.32 5.92
CA GLU A 620 -3.22 -24.95 5.75
C GLU A 620 -4.34 -24.08 6.35
N ALA A 621 -4.16 -23.61 7.59
CA ALA A 621 -5.16 -22.79 8.28
C ALA A 621 -5.41 -21.46 7.55
N LEU A 622 -4.35 -20.78 7.12
CA LEU A 622 -4.46 -19.52 6.39
C LEU A 622 -5.07 -19.72 5.00
N THR A 623 -4.62 -20.73 4.25
CA THR A 623 -5.18 -21.05 2.91
C THR A 623 -6.67 -21.36 2.99
N SER A 624 -7.07 -22.15 3.99
CA SER A 624 -8.49 -22.48 4.21
C SER A 624 -9.33 -21.26 4.60
N ALA A 625 -8.79 -20.34 5.39
CA ALA A 625 -9.52 -19.15 5.83
C ALA A 625 -9.67 -18.13 4.68
N TYR A 626 -8.62 -17.91 3.90
CA TYR A 626 -8.62 -16.98 2.76
C TYR A 626 -9.31 -17.56 1.51
N ASP A 627 -9.57 -18.87 1.49
CA ASP A 627 -10.04 -19.62 0.31
C ASP A 627 -9.12 -19.43 -0.92
N HIS A 628 -7.85 -19.12 -0.68
CA HIS A 628 -6.82 -18.80 -1.66
C HIS A 628 -5.44 -19.17 -1.08
N PRO A 629 -4.47 -19.59 -1.92
CA PRO A 629 -3.09 -19.70 -1.48
C PRO A 629 -2.61 -18.36 -0.90
N VAL A 630 -1.81 -18.42 0.15
CA VAL A 630 -1.19 -17.27 0.83
C VAL A 630 0.34 -17.28 0.74
N ASP A 631 0.91 -16.08 0.82
CA ASP A 631 2.32 -15.77 1.06
C ASP A 631 2.43 -15.04 2.41
N ILE A 632 3.42 -15.42 3.22
CA ILE A 632 3.67 -14.86 4.54
C ILE A 632 5.13 -14.44 4.71
N GLU A 633 5.34 -13.39 5.49
CA GLU A 633 6.64 -13.05 6.06
C GLU A 633 6.62 -13.31 7.56
N TYR A 634 7.70 -13.86 8.09
CA TYR A 634 7.77 -14.25 9.49
C TYR A 634 9.16 -14.09 10.10
N THR A 635 9.19 -14.00 11.43
CA THR A 635 10.40 -14.12 12.26
C THR A 635 10.26 -15.28 13.23
N ILE A 636 11.39 -15.80 13.71
CA ILE A 636 11.50 -16.88 14.69
C ILE A 636 12.49 -16.44 15.76
N ASN A 637 12.07 -16.50 17.01
CA ASN A 637 12.93 -16.35 18.18
C ASN A 637 12.89 -17.64 19.02
N MET A 638 14.06 -18.08 19.46
CA MET A 638 14.19 -19.21 20.37
C MET A 638 14.02 -18.73 21.81
N VAL A 639 13.04 -19.27 22.50
CA VAL A 639 12.80 -19.03 23.94
C VAL A 639 12.85 -20.39 24.64
N ASP A 640 13.83 -20.58 25.51
CA ASP A 640 14.05 -21.86 26.22
C ASP A 640 14.09 -23.08 25.28
N ASP A 641 14.82 -22.96 24.16
CA ASP A 641 14.92 -23.95 23.07
C ASP A 641 13.59 -24.25 22.32
N VAL A 642 12.52 -23.49 22.56
CA VAL A 642 11.27 -23.56 21.81
C VAL A 642 11.23 -22.45 20.74
N PRO A 643 10.96 -22.78 19.46
CA PRO A 643 10.80 -21.77 18.43
C PRO A 643 9.44 -21.09 18.58
N MET A 644 9.48 -19.78 18.80
CA MET A 644 8.35 -18.86 18.80
C MET A 644 8.35 -18.13 17.46
N PHE A 645 7.21 -18.10 16.77
CA PHE A 645 7.09 -17.42 15.48
C PHE A 645 6.35 -16.09 15.63
N ASN A 646 6.59 -15.18 14.69
CA ASN A 646 5.83 -13.94 14.57
C ASN A 646 5.47 -13.72 13.10
N LEU A 647 4.19 -13.57 12.78
CA LEU A 647 3.77 -13.17 11.43
C LEU A 647 3.87 -11.64 11.32
N VAL A 648 4.64 -11.19 10.34
CA VAL A 648 4.87 -9.76 10.06
C VAL A 648 4.24 -9.30 8.74
N GLN A 649 3.81 -10.24 7.89
CA GLN A 649 2.97 -9.97 6.72
C GLN A 649 2.23 -11.24 6.30
N CYS A 650 1.04 -11.09 5.73
CA CYS A 650 0.30 -12.19 5.09
C CYS A 650 -0.57 -11.62 3.98
N ARG A 651 -0.52 -12.22 2.80
CA ARG A 651 -1.28 -11.78 1.61
C ARG A 651 -1.75 -12.97 0.77
N PRO A 652 -2.92 -12.86 0.11
CA PRO A 652 -3.37 -13.87 -0.84
C PRO A 652 -2.49 -13.83 -2.11
N LEU A 653 -1.99 -15.00 -2.52
CA LEU A 653 -1.27 -15.18 -3.78
C LEU A 653 -2.24 -15.17 -4.96
N GLN A 654 -1.93 -14.38 -5.97
CA GLN A 654 -2.62 -14.43 -7.26
C GLN A 654 -2.03 -15.55 -8.12
N PHE A 655 -2.41 -16.79 -7.82
CA PHE A 655 -2.21 -17.87 -8.77
C PHE A 655 -3.39 -17.84 -9.74
N ARG A 656 -3.15 -17.57 -11.04
CA ARG A 656 -4.12 -18.00 -12.05
C ARG A 656 -4.24 -19.51 -11.87
N GLY A 657 -5.42 -20.01 -11.53
CA GLY A 657 -5.64 -21.45 -11.37
C GLY A 657 -5.07 -22.23 -12.57
N LEU A 658 -4.89 -23.55 -12.42
CA LEU A 658 -4.25 -24.41 -13.43
C LEU A 658 -4.74 -24.18 -14.87
N GLY A 659 -5.94 -23.65 -15.09
CA GLY A 659 -6.53 -23.49 -16.40
C GLY A 659 -7.06 -24.83 -16.90
N GLN A 660 -7.57 -24.87 -18.13
CA GLN A 660 -7.93 -26.15 -18.75
C GLN A 660 -6.65 -26.90 -19.13
N ALA A 661 -6.70 -28.24 -19.10
CA ALA A 661 -5.61 -29.08 -19.61
C ALA A 661 -5.25 -28.68 -21.04
N VAL A 662 -3.96 -28.60 -21.34
CA VAL A 662 -3.47 -28.25 -22.68
C VAL A 662 -3.22 -29.54 -23.44
N GLU A 663 -3.76 -29.64 -24.65
CA GLU A 663 -3.44 -30.73 -25.55
C GLU A 663 -1.97 -30.59 -25.99
N MET A 664 -1.10 -31.40 -25.37
CA MET A 664 0.33 -31.36 -25.63
C MET A 664 0.66 -31.95 -27.01
N PRO A 665 1.68 -31.43 -27.71
CA PRO A 665 2.14 -32.03 -28.95
C PRO A 665 2.65 -33.46 -28.70
N VAL A 666 2.15 -34.39 -29.52
CA VAL A 666 2.60 -35.80 -29.56
C VAL A 666 3.80 -35.85 -30.51
N ASP A 667 4.93 -36.35 -30.02
CA ASP A 667 6.18 -36.51 -30.77
C ASP A 667 6.55 -35.32 -31.67
N PRO A 668 6.78 -34.12 -31.08
CA PRO A 668 7.19 -32.96 -31.86
C PRO A 668 8.51 -33.25 -32.59
N ASP A 669 8.59 -32.83 -33.85
CA ASP A 669 9.79 -32.93 -34.68
C ASP A 669 10.99 -32.27 -33.95
N PRO A 670 12.03 -33.04 -33.56
CA PRO A 670 13.16 -32.52 -32.80
C PRO A 670 13.83 -31.29 -33.44
N ASP A 671 13.84 -31.21 -34.78
CA ASP A 671 14.45 -30.09 -35.52
C ASP A 671 13.62 -28.80 -35.43
N LYS A 672 12.38 -28.88 -34.96
CA LYS A 672 11.44 -27.76 -34.80
C LYS A 672 11.20 -27.38 -33.34
N VAL A 673 11.82 -28.09 -32.38
CA VAL A 673 11.69 -27.84 -30.95
C VAL A 673 12.71 -26.79 -30.53
N LEU A 674 12.25 -25.66 -29.99
CA LEU A 674 13.10 -24.65 -29.35
C LEU A 674 13.49 -25.09 -27.94
N VAL A 675 12.51 -25.55 -27.15
CA VAL A 675 12.73 -26.09 -25.82
C VAL A 675 11.71 -27.18 -25.50
N SER A 676 12.14 -28.24 -24.83
CA SER A 676 11.28 -29.25 -24.21
C SER A 676 11.86 -29.61 -22.85
N THR A 677 11.06 -29.56 -21.80
CA THR A 677 11.49 -29.86 -20.41
C THR A 677 10.38 -30.50 -19.61
N HIS A 678 10.77 -31.27 -18.59
CA HIS A 678 9.91 -31.72 -17.52
C HIS A 678 10.15 -30.87 -16.27
N GLY A 679 9.09 -30.23 -15.76
CA GLY A 679 9.13 -29.31 -14.63
C GLY A 679 9.91 -28.02 -14.89
N SER A 680 10.20 -27.28 -13.83
CA SER A 680 10.95 -26.01 -13.85
C SER A 680 10.28 -24.83 -14.58
N PHE A 681 8.95 -24.81 -14.69
CA PHE A 681 8.19 -23.69 -15.27
C PHE A 681 6.94 -23.37 -14.45
N MET A 682 6.41 -22.15 -14.60
CA MET A 682 5.28 -21.63 -13.83
C MET A 682 4.42 -20.66 -14.67
N GLY A 683 3.16 -20.48 -14.27
CA GLY A 683 2.21 -19.58 -14.95
C GLY A 683 0.85 -20.18 -15.31
N GLY A 684 0.55 -21.39 -14.83
CA GLY A 684 -0.64 -22.15 -15.21
C GLY A 684 -0.43 -23.04 -16.43
N ASN A 685 -1.46 -23.73 -16.89
CA ASN A 685 -1.45 -24.34 -18.21
C ASN A 685 -1.50 -23.24 -19.26
N LEU A 686 -0.64 -23.35 -20.28
CA LEU A 686 -0.49 -22.32 -21.30
C LEU A 686 -0.44 -22.95 -22.69
N ARG A 687 -1.20 -22.36 -23.62
CA ARG A 687 -1.00 -22.51 -25.06
C ARG A 687 -0.92 -21.11 -25.66
N ALA A 688 0.28 -20.66 -26.01
CA ALA A 688 0.49 -19.30 -26.50
C ALA A 688 1.30 -19.31 -27.81
N PRO A 689 0.80 -18.69 -28.89
CA PRO A 689 1.63 -18.39 -30.07
C PRO A 689 2.66 -17.32 -29.70
N ILE A 690 3.90 -17.48 -30.14
CA ILE A 690 5.01 -16.57 -29.85
C ILE A 690 5.47 -15.93 -31.18
N SER A 691 5.09 -14.67 -31.40
CA SER A 691 5.43 -13.93 -32.62
C SER A 691 6.90 -13.50 -32.66
N HIS A 692 7.51 -13.26 -31.50
CA HIS A 692 8.91 -12.83 -31.40
C HIS A 692 9.66 -13.54 -30.27
N VAL A 693 10.94 -13.84 -30.51
CA VAL A 693 11.87 -14.31 -29.48
C VAL A 693 13.04 -13.33 -29.38
N ILE A 694 13.21 -12.73 -28.20
CA ILE A 694 14.38 -11.93 -27.84
C ILE A 694 15.35 -12.83 -27.08
N LEU A 695 16.49 -13.16 -27.69
CA LEU A 695 17.53 -13.99 -27.08
C LEU A 695 18.75 -13.15 -26.73
N VAL A 696 19.17 -13.20 -25.47
CA VAL A 696 20.47 -12.69 -25.02
C VAL A 696 21.49 -13.81 -25.16
N ARG A 697 22.46 -13.61 -26.06
CA ARG A 697 23.51 -14.58 -26.37
C ARG A 697 24.45 -14.72 -25.17
N PRO A 698 24.58 -15.93 -24.58
CA PRO A 698 25.28 -16.11 -23.32
C PRO A 698 26.76 -15.75 -23.38
N GLU A 699 27.49 -16.26 -24.38
CA GLU A 699 28.92 -16.00 -24.52
C GLU A 699 29.23 -14.51 -24.71
N ALA A 700 28.46 -13.85 -25.58
CA ALA A 700 28.61 -12.41 -25.83
C ALA A 700 28.27 -11.58 -24.59
N TYR A 701 27.22 -11.94 -23.86
CA TYR A 701 26.82 -11.25 -22.62
C TYR A 701 27.87 -11.40 -21.50
N LEU A 702 28.43 -12.59 -21.32
CA LEU A 702 29.44 -12.86 -20.29
C LEU A 702 30.75 -12.13 -20.54
N ALA A 703 31.07 -11.83 -21.79
CA ALA A 703 32.24 -11.04 -22.18
C ALA A 703 32.11 -9.53 -21.88
N LEU A 704 30.89 -9.03 -21.63
CA LEU A 704 30.63 -7.61 -21.41
C LEU A 704 31.12 -7.10 -20.04
N GLY A 705 31.54 -5.84 -20.01
CA GLY A 705 31.75 -5.08 -18.79
C GLY A 705 30.44 -4.67 -18.09
N GLN A 706 30.54 -4.16 -16.86
CA GLN A 706 29.36 -3.86 -16.04
C GLN A 706 28.41 -2.84 -16.68
N GLN A 707 28.93 -1.75 -17.26
CA GLN A 707 28.10 -0.71 -17.90
C GLN A 707 27.35 -1.25 -19.12
N GLU A 708 27.98 -2.11 -19.92
CA GLU A 708 27.37 -2.70 -21.11
C GLU A 708 26.26 -3.69 -20.75
N ARG A 709 26.38 -4.40 -19.63
CA ARG A 709 25.30 -5.27 -19.12
C ARG A 709 24.05 -4.48 -18.69
N TYR A 710 24.23 -3.31 -18.07
CA TYR A 710 23.11 -2.40 -17.85
C TYR A 710 22.53 -1.87 -19.17
N ALA A 711 23.36 -1.62 -20.18
CA ALA A 711 22.87 -1.22 -21.50
C ALA A 711 22.03 -2.33 -22.17
N VAL A 712 22.38 -3.61 -21.98
CA VAL A 712 21.55 -4.75 -22.42
C VAL A 712 20.20 -4.74 -21.72
N ALA A 713 20.16 -4.57 -20.39
CA ALA A 713 18.91 -4.48 -19.63
C ALA A 713 18.00 -3.34 -20.15
N ARG A 714 18.56 -2.14 -20.33
CA ARG A 714 17.83 -0.98 -20.87
C ARG A 714 17.38 -1.20 -22.32
N GLY A 715 18.21 -1.88 -23.12
CA GLY A 715 17.85 -2.27 -24.50
C GLY A 715 16.68 -3.25 -24.54
N ILE A 716 16.62 -4.20 -23.62
CA ILE A 716 15.44 -5.06 -23.44
C ILE A 716 14.21 -4.22 -23.09
N GLY A 717 14.34 -3.21 -22.21
CA GLY A 717 13.24 -2.28 -21.90
C GLY A 717 12.73 -1.50 -23.11
N VAL A 718 13.60 -1.12 -24.04
CA VAL A 718 13.22 -0.51 -25.33
C VAL A 718 12.42 -1.50 -26.19
N LEU A 719 12.90 -2.75 -26.31
CA LEU A 719 12.19 -3.79 -27.07
C LEU A 719 10.84 -4.14 -26.45
N ASN A 720 10.75 -4.22 -25.12
CA ASN A 720 9.51 -4.45 -24.38
C ASN A 720 8.44 -3.41 -24.69
N LYS A 721 8.84 -2.13 -24.86
CA LYS A 721 7.94 -1.06 -25.26
C LYS A 721 7.57 -1.15 -26.74
N ALA A 722 8.53 -1.47 -27.61
CA ALA A 722 8.30 -1.57 -29.06
C ALA A 722 7.39 -2.75 -29.44
N LEU A 723 7.43 -3.86 -28.69
CA LEU A 723 6.62 -5.05 -28.90
C LEU A 723 5.35 -5.08 -28.02
N ALA A 724 4.94 -3.95 -27.46
CA ALA A 724 3.73 -3.90 -26.64
C ALA A 724 2.49 -4.31 -27.47
N GLY A 725 1.75 -5.31 -26.99
CA GLY A 725 0.57 -5.88 -27.67
C GLY A 725 0.89 -7.08 -28.58
N GLU A 726 2.16 -7.35 -28.85
CA GLU A 726 2.62 -8.59 -29.51
C GLU A 726 2.85 -9.70 -28.49
N SER A 727 2.79 -10.96 -28.91
CA SER A 727 3.16 -12.08 -28.04
C SER A 727 4.63 -12.45 -28.21
N PHE A 728 5.47 -12.12 -27.23
CA PHE A 728 6.90 -12.36 -27.34
C PHE A 728 7.49 -13.08 -26.12
N MET A 729 8.52 -13.87 -26.39
CA MET A 729 9.33 -14.57 -25.41
C MET A 729 10.68 -13.85 -25.26
N VAL A 730 11.09 -13.64 -24.02
CA VAL A 730 12.42 -13.13 -23.70
C VAL A 730 13.24 -14.25 -23.07
N MET A 731 14.39 -14.56 -23.65
CA MET A 731 15.27 -15.65 -23.25
C MET A 731 16.67 -15.13 -22.94
N GLY A 732 17.29 -15.59 -21.86
CA GLY A 732 18.68 -15.26 -21.60
C GLY A 732 19.30 -15.97 -20.41
N PRO A 733 20.62 -15.82 -20.26
CA PRO A 733 21.38 -16.56 -19.27
C PRO A 733 21.16 -16.00 -17.87
N GLY A 734 20.99 -16.92 -16.92
CA GLY A 734 20.99 -16.65 -15.49
C GLY A 734 19.84 -15.81 -14.97
N ARG A 735 20.04 -15.13 -13.84
CA ARG A 735 18.98 -14.45 -13.09
C ARG A 735 18.63 -13.09 -13.68
N TRP A 736 17.38 -12.90 -14.05
CA TRP A 736 16.83 -11.60 -14.42
C TRP A 736 16.34 -10.86 -13.16
N GLY A 737 16.24 -9.52 -13.18
CA GLY A 737 15.81 -8.79 -11.99
C GLY A 737 16.86 -8.71 -10.88
N THR A 738 18.14 -8.96 -11.19
CA THR A 738 19.23 -8.93 -10.21
C THR A 738 19.84 -7.53 -10.11
N THR A 739 20.14 -7.06 -8.90
CA THR A 739 20.97 -5.86 -8.70
C THR A 739 22.45 -6.10 -9.04
N THR A 740 22.82 -7.35 -9.34
CA THR A 740 24.19 -7.78 -9.58
C THR A 740 24.36 -8.38 -10.98
N PRO A 741 24.87 -7.61 -11.96
CA PRO A 741 24.92 -8.02 -13.38
C PRO A 741 25.82 -9.25 -13.68
N SER A 742 26.59 -9.73 -12.71
CA SER A 742 27.36 -10.97 -12.82
C SER A 742 26.56 -12.24 -12.55
N LEU A 743 25.30 -12.14 -12.12
CA LEU A 743 24.39 -13.29 -11.91
C LEU A 743 23.38 -13.50 -13.04
N GLY A 744 23.27 -12.53 -13.94
CA GLY A 744 22.31 -12.50 -15.02
C GLY A 744 22.04 -11.06 -15.41
N ILE A 745 20.82 -10.75 -15.82
CA ILE A 745 20.49 -9.48 -16.47
C ILE A 745 19.84 -8.52 -15.46
N PRO A 746 20.41 -7.32 -15.24
CA PRO A 746 19.92 -6.36 -14.23
C PRO A 746 18.73 -5.54 -14.74
N VAL A 747 17.70 -6.24 -15.20
CA VAL A 747 16.44 -5.64 -15.64
C VAL A 747 15.59 -5.22 -14.44
N HIS A 748 14.75 -4.20 -14.61
CA HIS A 748 13.61 -3.95 -13.73
C HIS A 748 12.37 -4.63 -14.31
N PHE A 749 11.36 -4.90 -13.48
CA PHE A 749 10.10 -5.48 -13.95
C PHE A 749 9.46 -4.66 -15.09
N THR A 750 9.54 -3.33 -15.04
CA THR A 750 8.97 -2.43 -16.06
C THR A 750 9.64 -2.57 -17.44
N GLU A 751 10.79 -3.22 -17.50
CA GLU A 751 11.51 -3.52 -18.74
C GLU A 751 11.06 -4.83 -19.39
N LEU A 752 10.16 -5.58 -18.75
CA LEU A 752 9.64 -6.88 -19.22
C LEU A 752 8.14 -7.02 -19.11
N SER A 753 7.47 -5.97 -18.62
CA SER A 753 6.05 -5.98 -18.27
C SER A 753 5.10 -6.35 -19.41
N ASN A 754 5.52 -6.29 -20.68
CA ASN A 754 4.72 -6.67 -21.84
C ASN A 754 5.05 -8.08 -22.38
N ALA A 755 6.07 -8.76 -21.85
CA ALA A 755 6.47 -10.08 -22.32
C ALA A 755 5.37 -11.12 -22.06
N THR A 756 5.17 -12.06 -22.98
CA THR A 756 4.29 -13.22 -22.75
C THR A 756 5.02 -14.29 -21.94
N VAL A 757 6.31 -14.50 -22.23
CA VAL A 757 7.12 -15.55 -21.62
C VAL A 757 8.49 -15.00 -21.27
N ILE A 758 9.01 -15.38 -20.11
CA ILE A 758 10.42 -15.23 -19.73
C ILE A 758 11.01 -16.62 -19.56
N ALA A 759 12.09 -16.89 -20.30
CA ALA A 759 12.83 -18.15 -20.22
C ALA A 759 14.27 -17.88 -19.77
N GLU A 760 14.58 -18.24 -18.53
CA GLU A 760 15.92 -18.11 -17.98
C GLU A 760 16.66 -19.44 -18.13
N PHE A 761 17.91 -19.41 -18.59
CA PHE A 761 18.67 -20.64 -18.80
C PHE A 761 20.05 -20.63 -18.15
N THR A 762 20.51 -21.81 -17.73
CA THR A 762 21.89 -22.03 -17.33
C THR A 762 22.79 -22.15 -18.56
N HIS A 763 24.08 -21.79 -18.42
CA HIS A 763 25.05 -21.93 -19.50
C HIS A 763 26.35 -22.58 -18.98
N ALA A 764 26.33 -23.91 -18.96
CA ALA A 764 27.38 -24.77 -18.45
C ALA A 764 28.73 -24.63 -19.17
N ALA A 765 28.72 -24.42 -20.49
CA ALA A 765 29.92 -24.32 -21.31
C ALA A 765 30.78 -23.08 -20.95
N GLY A 766 30.14 -21.99 -20.50
CA GLY A 766 30.80 -20.79 -19.98
C GLY A 766 30.97 -20.75 -18.46
N GLY A 767 30.68 -21.85 -17.74
CA GLY A 767 30.76 -21.90 -16.27
C GLY A 767 29.69 -21.05 -15.56
N PHE A 768 28.61 -20.68 -16.26
CA PHE A 768 27.57 -19.79 -15.78
C PHE A 768 26.35 -20.57 -15.29
N LEU A 769 26.35 -20.92 -14.00
CA LEU A 769 25.30 -21.67 -13.31
C LEU A 769 24.67 -20.85 -12.13
N PRO A 770 24.20 -19.62 -12.35
CA PRO A 770 23.49 -18.88 -11.32
C PRO A 770 22.10 -19.49 -11.07
N GLU A 771 21.58 -19.34 -9.85
CA GLU A 771 20.18 -19.63 -9.56
C GLU A 771 19.29 -18.69 -10.37
N LEU A 772 18.22 -19.25 -10.93
CA LEU A 772 17.23 -18.49 -11.68
C LEU A 772 16.35 -17.64 -10.74
N SER A 773 15.56 -16.70 -11.26
CA SER A 773 14.81 -15.69 -10.49
C SER A 773 13.73 -16.23 -9.56
N GLN A 774 13.44 -17.53 -9.66
CA GLN A 774 12.40 -18.25 -8.94
C GLN A 774 12.40 -17.94 -7.44
N GLY A 775 11.24 -17.50 -6.93
CA GLY A 775 11.02 -17.17 -5.52
C GLY A 775 11.54 -15.82 -5.02
N SER A 776 11.91 -14.89 -5.90
CA SER A 776 12.19 -13.48 -5.54
C SER A 776 10.97 -12.57 -5.71
N HIS A 777 11.01 -11.33 -5.19
CA HIS A 777 9.96 -10.32 -5.48
C HIS A 777 9.78 -10.10 -6.97
N PHE A 778 10.89 -10.02 -7.72
CA PHE A 778 10.85 -9.94 -9.17
C PHE A 778 10.07 -11.10 -9.79
N PHE A 779 10.20 -12.31 -9.26
CA PHE A 779 9.46 -13.48 -9.73
C PHE A 779 7.97 -13.41 -9.38
N GLN A 780 7.62 -12.93 -8.19
CA GLN A 780 6.22 -12.70 -7.82
C GLN A 780 5.57 -11.69 -8.77
N ASP A 781 6.26 -10.59 -9.09
CA ASP A 781 5.79 -9.59 -10.08
C ASP A 781 5.46 -10.23 -11.45
N LEU A 782 6.28 -11.19 -11.91
CA LEU A 782 6.06 -11.90 -13.18
C LEU A 782 4.79 -12.74 -13.14
N VAL A 783 4.64 -13.57 -12.10
CA VAL A 783 3.48 -14.46 -11.95
C VAL A 783 2.18 -13.65 -11.83
N GLU A 784 2.20 -12.58 -11.03
CA GLU A 784 1.04 -11.69 -10.80
C GLU A 784 0.66 -10.88 -12.04
N SER A 785 1.63 -10.60 -12.90
CA SER A 785 1.40 -9.92 -14.18
C SER A 785 0.96 -10.86 -15.29
N GLY A 786 0.87 -12.16 -14.99
CA GLY A 786 0.47 -13.19 -15.95
C GLY A 786 1.54 -13.51 -16.99
N ILE A 787 2.80 -13.15 -16.72
CA ILE A 787 3.95 -13.50 -17.55
C ILE A 787 4.31 -14.94 -17.23
N PHE A 788 4.35 -15.80 -18.25
CA PHE A 788 4.73 -17.19 -18.07
C PHE A 788 6.24 -17.30 -17.85
N TYR A 789 6.64 -18.12 -16.90
CA TYR A 789 8.04 -18.26 -16.52
C TYR A 789 8.54 -19.67 -16.80
N ALA A 790 9.71 -19.79 -17.44
CA ALA A 790 10.38 -21.07 -17.67
C ALA A 790 11.85 -21.00 -17.24
N GLY A 791 12.28 -21.94 -16.40
CA GLY A 791 13.67 -22.20 -16.09
C GLY A 791 14.19 -23.37 -16.91
N ILE A 792 15.26 -23.16 -17.67
CA ILE A 792 15.85 -24.15 -18.57
C ILE A 792 17.23 -24.55 -18.04
N PHE A 793 17.35 -25.79 -17.59
CA PHE A 793 18.59 -26.33 -17.04
C PHE A 793 19.33 -27.15 -18.11
N ASP A 794 20.29 -26.52 -18.78
CA ASP A 794 21.01 -27.07 -19.95
C ASP A 794 21.79 -28.38 -19.70
N ARG A 795 22.07 -28.73 -18.43
CA ARG A 795 22.72 -29.99 -18.04
C ARG A 795 21.76 -31.13 -17.73
N ASP A 796 20.47 -30.84 -17.62
CA ASP A 796 19.50 -31.86 -17.30
C ASP A 796 19.28 -32.77 -18.53
N PRO A 797 19.51 -34.09 -18.43
CA PRO A 797 19.27 -35.02 -19.54
C PRO A 797 17.83 -35.04 -20.05
N GLN A 798 16.87 -34.54 -19.26
CA GLN A 798 15.45 -34.43 -19.62
C GLN A 798 15.11 -33.11 -20.35
N VAL A 799 16.09 -32.21 -20.51
CA VAL A 799 15.93 -30.93 -21.21
C VAL A 799 16.50 -31.04 -22.62
N SER A 800 15.68 -30.74 -23.62
CA SER A 800 16.10 -30.42 -24.99
C SER A 800 16.00 -28.92 -25.17
N PHE A 801 17.11 -28.26 -25.51
CA PHE A 801 17.18 -26.81 -25.69
C PHE A 801 18.04 -26.47 -26.90
N HIS A 802 17.42 -25.81 -27.89
CA HIS A 802 18.02 -25.50 -29.19
C HIS A 802 17.90 -23.99 -29.52
N PRO A 803 18.61 -23.09 -28.79
CA PRO A 803 18.61 -21.64 -29.05
C PRO A 803 19.08 -21.25 -30.47
N GLU A 804 19.68 -22.18 -31.19
CA GLU A 804 20.13 -22.11 -32.57
C GLU A 804 18.96 -21.85 -33.52
N LEU A 805 17.77 -22.36 -33.20
CA LEU A 805 16.53 -22.09 -33.94
C LEU A 805 16.25 -20.58 -34.02
N VAL A 806 16.61 -19.83 -32.97
CA VAL A 806 16.48 -18.36 -32.91
C VAL A 806 17.62 -17.70 -33.67
N THR A 807 18.86 -18.14 -33.45
CA THR A 807 20.03 -17.46 -34.03
C THR A 807 20.25 -17.73 -35.53
N GLN A 808 19.66 -18.79 -36.08
CA GLN A 808 19.62 -19.08 -37.52
C GLN A 808 18.63 -18.18 -38.27
N ALA A 809 17.61 -17.64 -37.59
CA ALA A 809 16.69 -16.66 -38.17
C ALA A 809 17.37 -15.27 -38.27
N PRO A 810 16.96 -14.41 -39.22
CA PRO A 810 17.52 -13.06 -39.36
C PRO A 810 17.34 -12.24 -38.08
N ASN A 811 18.42 -11.58 -37.62
CA ASN A 811 18.33 -10.68 -36.47
C ASN A 811 17.53 -9.41 -36.84
N ARG A 812 16.36 -9.23 -36.23
CA ARG A 812 15.43 -8.11 -36.42
C ARG A 812 15.63 -6.96 -35.43
N LEU A 813 16.68 -7.01 -34.59
CA LEU A 813 16.94 -5.99 -33.57
C LEU A 813 16.89 -4.57 -34.13
N THR A 814 17.66 -4.29 -35.19
CA THR A 814 17.75 -2.94 -35.79
C THR A 814 16.53 -2.56 -36.64
N SER A 815 15.73 -3.52 -37.08
CA SER A 815 14.45 -3.23 -37.73
C SER A 815 13.37 -2.79 -36.75
N ILE A 816 13.43 -3.29 -35.51
CA ILE A 816 12.45 -2.97 -34.46
C ILE A 816 12.91 -1.73 -33.66
N ALA A 817 14.19 -1.68 -33.28
CA ALA A 817 14.79 -0.61 -32.50
C ALA A 817 16.16 -0.21 -33.09
N PRO A 818 16.19 0.68 -34.10
CA PRO A 818 17.42 1.09 -34.79
C PRO A 818 18.52 1.63 -33.84
N GLU A 819 18.11 2.27 -32.74
CA GLU A 819 18.98 2.81 -31.70
C GLU A 819 19.81 1.74 -30.97
N LEU A 820 19.38 0.48 -30.99
CA LEU A 820 20.06 -0.64 -30.32
C LEU A 820 21.13 -1.32 -31.20
N PHE A 821 21.56 -0.71 -32.31
CA PHE A 821 22.51 -1.32 -33.25
C PHE A 821 23.80 -1.85 -32.59
N ARG A 822 24.27 -1.21 -31.51
CA ARG A 822 25.47 -1.63 -30.77
C ARG A 822 25.30 -2.95 -30.01
N LEU A 823 24.06 -3.40 -29.80
CA LEU A 823 23.74 -4.62 -29.08
C LEU A 823 23.52 -5.82 -30.02
N CYS A 824 23.66 -5.70 -31.35
CA CYS A 824 23.36 -6.80 -32.30
C CYS A 824 24.16 -8.08 -32.07
N GLU A 825 25.38 -7.96 -31.53
CA GLU A 825 26.25 -9.10 -31.22
C GLU A 825 25.82 -9.83 -29.93
N VAL A 826 25.01 -9.18 -29.08
CA VAL A 826 24.61 -9.69 -27.76
C VAL A 826 23.13 -10.04 -27.72
N VAL A 827 22.28 -9.22 -28.33
CA VAL A 827 20.82 -9.37 -28.36
C VAL A 827 20.39 -9.76 -29.77
N HIS A 828 19.68 -10.87 -29.88
CA HIS A 828 19.13 -11.37 -31.12
C HIS A 828 17.62 -11.39 -31.05
N VAL A 829 16.95 -10.75 -32.02
CA VAL A 829 15.49 -10.77 -32.10
C VAL A 829 15.08 -11.53 -33.35
N ALA A 830 14.31 -12.60 -33.19
CA ALA A 830 13.75 -13.36 -34.31
C ALA A 830 12.22 -13.29 -34.30
N SER A 831 11.62 -13.29 -35.48
CA SER A 831 10.16 -13.33 -35.66
C SER A 831 9.73 -14.70 -36.16
N PHE A 832 8.61 -15.20 -35.67
CA PHE A 832 8.03 -16.49 -36.03
C PHE A 832 6.52 -16.34 -36.25
N ASP A 833 5.99 -17.01 -37.27
CA ASP A 833 4.54 -17.06 -37.52
C ASP A 833 3.91 -18.37 -36.99
N ASP A 834 4.75 -19.36 -36.65
CA ASP A 834 4.36 -20.74 -36.36
C ASP A 834 4.86 -21.25 -35.01
N LEU A 835 5.59 -20.45 -34.22
CA LEU A 835 6.14 -20.87 -32.93
C LEU A 835 5.05 -20.85 -31.85
N VAL A 836 4.86 -21.96 -31.14
CA VAL A 836 3.86 -22.07 -30.07
C VAL A 836 4.47 -22.71 -28.83
N LEU A 837 4.20 -22.10 -27.67
CA LEU A 837 4.52 -22.64 -26.36
C LEU A 837 3.33 -23.41 -25.79
N TYR A 838 3.57 -24.63 -25.32
CA TYR A 838 2.65 -25.51 -24.63
C TYR A 838 3.20 -25.81 -23.24
N ALA A 839 2.37 -25.68 -22.22
CA ALA A 839 2.72 -26.03 -20.85
C ALA A 839 1.52 -26.66 -20.15
N ASP A 840 1.76 -27.79 -19.48
CA ASP A 840 0.79 -28.44 -18.60
C ASP A 840 1.45 -28.75 -17.25
N ILE A 841 0.94 -28.09 -16.21
CA ILE A 841 1.47 -28.19 -14.83
C ILE A 841 1.13 -29.54 -14.21
N ALA A 842 -0.01 -30.16 -14.54
CA ALA A 842 -0.43 -31.41 -13.91
C ALA A 842 0.52 -32.56 -14.27
N ILE A 843 1.01 -32.58 -15.51
CA ILE A 843 2.01 -33.56 -15.97
C ILE A 843 3.44 -33.01 -15.99
N GLN A 844 3.64 -31.78 -15.48
CA GLN A 844 4.94 -31.09 -15.44
C GLN A 844 5.67 -31.14 -16.79
N ARG A 845 4.99 -30.82 -17.91
CA ARG A 845 5.60 -30.84 -19.25
C ARG A 845 5.48 -29.49 -19.96
N LEU A 846 6.60 -28.99 -20.49
CA LEU A 846 6.65 -27.78 -21.31
C LEU A 846 7.35 -28.07 -22.64
N VAL A 847 6.76 -27.61 -23.73
CA VAL A 847 7.28 -27.74 -25.09
C VAL A 847 7.05 -26.43 -25.84
N CYS A 848 8.10 -25.84 -26.40
CA CYS A 848 8.01 -24.74 -27.36
C CYS A 848 8.51 -25.26 -28.71
N CYS A 849 7.65 -25.29 -29.72
CA CYS A 849 8.00 -25.82 -31.03
C CYS A 849 7.26 -25.09 -32.15
N ARG A 850 7.82 -25.14 -33.36
CA ARG A 850 7.16 -24.62 -34.56
C ARG A 850 6.08 -25.59 -35.04
N GLN A 851 4.87 -25.09 -35.23
CA GLN A 851 3.79 -25.83 -35.87
C GLN A 851 4.10 -26.05 -37.35
N SER A 852 3.62 -27.16 -37.89
CA SER A 852 3.80 -27.52 -39.31
C SER A 852 2.67 -27.01 -40.17
#